data_AF-A0A962M7J5-F1
#
_entry.id   AF-A0A962M7J5-F1
#
_cell.length_a   1.000
_cell.length_b   1.000
_cell.length_c   1.000
_cell.angle_alpha   90.00
_cell.angle_beta   90.00
_cell.angle_gamma   90.00
#
_symmetry.space_group_name_H-M   'P 1'
#
loop_
_entity.id
_entity.type
_entity.pdbx_description
1 polymer ?
#
loop_
_entity_poly.entity_id
_entity_poly.type
_entity_poly.pdbx_seq_one_letter_code
_entity_poly.pdbx_strand_id
1 'polypeptide(L)'
;TEVLEYFTDLAERKGLNIKETNIGCCGKAAVYSPCRDKKDSGGKLNYFRQGLKYYNAFNRKYLHKDFIHNSREVRLQLLAGLIDSDGCLVASKTGQYFEFYQTNRVDLIEKVEYLCQTLGYKVSRKTRSTDKGFDNKVLDKHRTKYILRISGNIHEIPTKVARKKAAKRNYLKDFLNTSIKVKKLPVGEYFGFTLKEDNLFLLKDGTVAHNTSNSIQVHNSNTFVVSRNGVQFGVQVDIGTSGNIEAIQETKKKWSNPKDYRILKYHDKESDSQTGFFLPFYMTIKDAKDKNGNTIWEKAFQITRDRRETAARAKDPSVLREEKMNAPIVPSEMWTSMKGYYFPYDEAVANQKRLVHKHLYFDLARPVSLLWDSTMPRGIRVEPNYDLEPYFNFPIESSRQSREAPIVIYEDPILVDGEVPNNAYFFVYDPYVSQNIDEGGSLGCTFVVLDPIYWEDFLTERGPIVASYIGKHPRGLDGYHEVQEKLVAYYGNPDNSLYYEKERGGSCRDYYIKNKKANLLALTPGTYDSSSSQMKRVADYGINVGNKTKKIRMIDDTSDWLNSEHMVKLLNGDVGIKRVIETISCKFTTDQIVDFDLDRGDNYDCISALILIPTAIKEREYYITEQTMAKNRHNPLKFLAANSKLFAR
;
A
#
# COMPACT_ATOMS: atom_id res chain seq x y z
N THR A 1 -25.17 -1.84 -51.66
CA THR A 1 -24.45 -3.05 -52.08
C THR A 1 -23.40 -3.43 -51.05
N GLU A 2 -22.32 -2.69 -50.86
CA GLU A 2 -21.20 -3.05 -49.94
C GLU A 2 -21.62 -3.36 -48.48
N VAL A 3 -22.43 -2.49 -47.85
CA VAL A 3 -22.90 -2.70 -46.46
C VAL A 3 -23.91 -3.86 -46.37
N LEU A 4 -24.70 -4.05 -47.44
CA LEU A 4 -25.69 -5.11 -47.51
C LEU A 4 -25.00 -6.47 -47.66
N GLU A 5 -24.01 -6.59 -48.54
CA GLU A 5 -23.20 -7.79 -48.71
C GLU A 5 -22.53 -8.21 -47.40
N TYR A 6 -21.89 -7.27 -46.70
CA TYR A 6 -21.29 -7.55 -45.39
C TYR A 6 -22.34 -7.98 -44.35
N PHE A 7 -23.50 -7.33 -44.33
CA PHE A 7 -24.56 -7.66 -43.38
C PHE A 7 -25.20 -9.02 -43.67
N THR A 8 -25.32 -9.39 -44.95
CA THR A 8 -25.81 -10.71 -45.38
C THR A 8 -24.83 -11.82 -45.01
N ASP A 9 -23.53 -11.68 -45.32
CA ASP A 9 -22.49 -12.66 -44.92
C ASP A 9 -22.46 -12.84 -43.38
N LEU A 10 -22.55 -11.74 -42.62
CA LEU A 10 -22.58 -11.81 -41.17
C LEU A 10 -23.84 -12.52 -40.64
N ALA A 11 -25.00 -12.29 -41.27
CA ALA A 11 -26.24 -12.95 -40.91
C ALA A 11 -26.19 -14.46 -41.20
N GLU A 12 -25.67 -14.85 -42.37
CA GLU A 12 -25.50 -16.25 -42.78
C GLU A 12 -24.57 -17.01 -41.82
N ARG A 13 -23.41 -16.43 -41.45
CA ARG A 13 -22.48 -17.02 -40.45
C ARG A 13 -23.12 -17.23 -39.07
N LYS A 14 -24.20 -16.51 -38.78
CA LYS A 14 -24.97 -16.63 -37.53
C LYS A 14 -26.28 -17.40 -37.72
N GLY A 15 -26.48 -18.04 -38.87
CA GLY A 15 -27.66 -18.85 -39.18
C GLY A 15 -28.95 -18.04 -39.32
N LEU A 16 -28.88 -16.83 -39.86
CA LEU A 16 -30.00 -15.93 -40.09
C LEU A 16 -30.10 -15.53 -41.56
N ASN A 17 -31.32 -15.35 -42.05
CA ASN A 17 -31.60 -14.89 -43.41
C ASN A 17 -31.97 -13.41 -43.42
N ILE A 18 -31.61 -12.67 -44.48
CA ILE A 18 -32.00 -11.27 -44.61
C ILE A 18 -33.33 -11.17 -45.36
N LYS A 19 -34.33 -10.56 -44.71
CA LYS A 19 -35.60 -10.22 -45.35
C LYS A 19 -35.59 -8.76 -45.78
N GLU A 20 -35.78 -8.52 -47.07
CA GLU A 20 -36.03 -7.19 -47.62
C GLU A 20 -37.51 -6.82 -47.48
N THR A 21 -37.79 -5.63 -46.99
CA THR A 21 -39.14 -5.05 -46.89
C THR A 21 -39.13 -3.67 -47.52
N ASN A 22 -39.96 -3.48 -48.53
CA ASN A 22 -40.15 -2.17 -49.16
C ASN A 22 -41.12 -1.34 -48.32
N ILE A 23 -40.65 -0.23 -47.76
CA ILE A 23 -41.52 0.70 -47.04
C ILE A 23 -42.09 1.69 -48.06
N GLY A 24 -43.37 1.52 -48.36
CA GLY A 24 -44.13 2.41 -49.23
C GLY A 24 -44.28 3.80 -48.59
N CYS A 25 -43.64 4.79 -49.20
CA CYS A 25 -44.16 6.16 -49.34
C CYS A 25 -43.28 7.03 -50.25
N CYS A 26 -42.04 6.63 -50.57
CA CYS A 26 -41.26 7.35 -51.59
C CYS A 26 -40.12 6.50 -52.23
N GLY A 27 -40.32 5.20 -52.49
CA GLY A 27 -39.53 4.38 -53.43
C GLY A 27 -37.98 4.38 -53.36
N LYS A 28 -37.35 4.99 -52.35
CA LYS A 28 -35.91 5.32 -52.35
C LYS A 28 -35.10 4.63 -51.25
N ALA A 29 -35.73 3.82 -50.38
CA ALA A 29 -35.04 3.10 -49.32
C ALA A 29 -35.67 1.72 -49.06
N ALA A 30 -34.86 0.67 -49.19
CA ALA A 30 -35.20 -0.70 -48.81
C ALA A 30 -34.81 -0.95 -47.34
N VAL A 31 -35.62 -1.71 -46.60
CA VAL A 31 -35.31 -2.11 -45.23
C VAL A 31 -34.94 -3.58 -45.19
N TYR A 32 -33.72 -3.87 -44.72
CA TYR A 32 -33.21 -5.22 -44.56
C TYR A 32 -33.25 -5.64 -43.09
N SER A 33 -33.93 -6.75 -42.81
CA SER A 33 -34.11 -7.26 -41.45
C SER A 33 -33.61 -8.70 -41.32
N PRO A 34 -32.67 -8.99 -40.40
CA PRO A 34 -32.26 -10.37 -40.15
C PRO A 34 -33.41 -11.13 -39.49
N CYS A 35 -33.88 -12.17 -40.17
CA CYS A 35 -35.06 -12.96 -39.85
C CYS A 35 -34.73 -14.45 -39.95
N ARG A 36 -35.61 -15.29 -39.42
CA ARG A 36 -35.52 -16.74 -39.58
C ARG A 36 -36.39 -17.21 -40.72
N ASP A 37 -36.09 -18.39 -41.23
CA ASP A 37 -37.05 -19.14 -42.02
C ASP A 37 -38.25 -19.53 -41.16
N LYS A 38 -39.45 -19.38 -41.74
CA LYS A 38 -40.73 -19.62 -41.05
C LYS A 38 -40.93 -21.07 -40.60
N LYS A 39 -40.07 -22.02 -41.01
CA LYS A 39 -40.21 -23.46 -40.73
C LYS A 39 -39.53 -23.93 -39.43
N ASP A 40 -38.68 -23.13 -38.80
CA ASP A 40 -38.04 -23.46 -37.51
C ASP A 40 -38.76 -22.77 -36.34
N SER A 41 -39.86 -23.38 -35.88
CA SER A 41 -40.65 -22.98 -34.70
C SER A 41 -40.04 -23.44 -33.36
N GLY A 42 -38.73 -23.74 -33.31
CA GLY A 42 -37.99 -24.11 -32.11
C GLY A 42 -37.15 -22.96 -31.53
N GLY A 43 -37.75 -22.12 -30.68
CA GLY A 43 -37.16 -21.37 -29.54
C GLY A 43 -35.85 -20.55 -29.63
N LYS A 44 -35.08 -20.54 -30.73
CA LYS A 44 -33.65 -20.20 -30.66
C LYS A 44 -33.20 -18.72 -30.63
N LEU A 45 -33.98 -17.67 -30.34
CA LEU A 45 -33.58 -16.22 -30.25
C LEU A 45 -32.71 -15.56 -31.38
N ASN A 46 -33.14 -14.41 -31.93
CA ASN A 46 -32.34 -13.61 -32.88
C ASN A 46 -31.15 -12.94 -32.17
N TYR A 47 -29.92 -13.35 -32.53
CA TYR A 47 -28.67 -12.91 -31.88
C TYR A 47 -28.48 -11.38 -31.88
N PHE A 48 -28.73 -10.70 -33.01
CA PHE A 48 -28.64 -9.23 -33.09
C PHE A 48 -29.67 -8.55 -32.20
N ARG A 49 -30.92 -9.03 -32.24
CA ARG A 49 -32.01 -8.48 -31.43
C ARG A 49 -31.77 -8.71 -29.94
N GLN A 50 -31.22 -9.85 -29.56
CA GLN A 50 -30.86 -10.17 -28.18
C GLN A 50 -29.72 -9.29 -27.69
N GLY A 51 -28.66 -9.11 -28.49
CA GLY A 51 -27.55 -8.20 -28.16
C GLY A 51 -28.04 -6.76 -27.99
N LEU A 52 -28.86 -6.26 -28.91
CA LEU A 52 -29.45 -4.92 -28.80
C LEU A 52 -30.37 -4.78 -27.58
N LYS A 53 -31.10 -5.83 -27.18
CA LYS A 53 -31.90 -5.82 -25.95
C LYS A 53 -31.02 -5.84 -24.69
N TYR A 54 -29.99 -6.69 -24.67
CA TYR A 54 -29.05 -6.81 -23.56
C TYR A 54 -28.35 -5.47 -23.26
N TYR A 55 -27.89 -4.77 -24.30
CA TYR A 55 -27.28 -3.44 -24.16
C TYR A 55 -28.29 -2.27 -24.11
N ASN A 56 -29.59 -2.55 -24.02
CA ASN A 56 -30.68 -1.56 -24.02
C ASN A 56 -30.63 -0.57 -25.22
N ALA A 57 -30.14 -1.05 -26.37
CA ALA A 57 -29.98 -0.30 -27.61
C ALA A 57 -31.07 -0.58 -28.65
N PHE A 58 -32.04 -1.46 -28.36
CA PHE A 58 -33.08 -1.88 -29.31
C PHE A 58 -34.07 -0.75 -29.66
N ASN A 59 -34.54 0.00 -28.67
CA ASN A 59 -35.52 1.09 -28.86
C ASN A 59 -34.91 2.49 -28.73
N ARG A 60 -33.63 2.59 -28.35
CA ARG A 60 -32.90 3.85 -28.17
C ARG A 60 -31.50 3.71 -28.73
N LYS A 61 -31.10 4.56 -29.69
CA LYS A 61 -29.67 4.65 -30.08
C LYS A 61 -28.82 5.07 -28.88
N TYR A 62 -28.06 4.13 -28.34
CA TYR A 62 -27.26 4.28 -27.14
C TYR A 62 -25.96 3.49 -27.30
N LEU A 63 -24.84 4.10 -26.90
CA LEU A 63 -23.54 3.43 -26.89
C LEU A 63 -23.21 3.00 -25.45
N HIS A 64 -23.11 1.68 -25.24
CA HIS A 64 -22.81 1.10 -23.92
C HIS A 64 -21.33 1.24 -23.56
N LYS A 65 -21.01 1.38 -22.26
CA LYS A 65 -19.64 1.59 -21.77
C LYS A 65 -18.70 0.41 -22.09
N ASP A 66 -19.24 -0.80 -22.18
CA ASP A 66 -18.45 -2.01 -22.49
C ASP A 66 -17.84 -1.98 -23.89
N PHE A 67 -18.42 -1.20 -24.81
CA PHE A 67 -17.79 -0.96 -26.11
C PHE A 67 -16.73 0.14 -26.04
N ILE A 68 -16.86 1.09 -25.11
CA ILE A 68 -15.95 2.24 -24.96
C ILE A 68 -14.66 1.84 -24.23
N HIS A 69 -14.74 0.91 -23.27
CA HIS A 69 -13.58 0.39 -22.52
C HIS A 69 -13.11 -0.98 -23.05
N ASN A 70 -13.39 -1.27 -24.32
CA ASN A 70 -12.98 -2.51 -24.96
C ASN A 70 -11.58 -2.39 -25.61
N SER A 71 -11.11 -3.51 -26.18
CA SER A 71 -9.88 -3.53 -26.96
C SER A 71 -9.91 -2.47 -28.08
N ARG A 72 -8.73 -1.96 -28.45
CA ARG A 72 -8.59 -0.95 -29.50
C ARG A 72 -9.24 -1.39 -30.82
N GLU A 73 -9.10 -2.66 -31.18
CA GLU A 73 -9.66 -3.25 -32.39
C GLU A 73 -11.20 -3.16 -32.41
N VAL A 74 -11.85 -3.59 -31.32
CA VAL A 74 -13.32 -3.53 -31.21
C VAL A 74 -13.82 -2.09 -31.30
N ARG A 75 -13.12 -1.16 -30.64
CA ARG A 75 -13.42 0.27 -30.68
C ARG A 75 -13.30 0.86 -32.07
N LEU A 76 -12.29 0.47 -32.84
CA LEU A 76 -12.12 0.88 -34.23
C LEU A 76 -13.22 0.33 -35.15
N GLN A 77 -13.60 -0.95 -34.98
CA GLN A 77 -14.69 -1.56 -35.74
C GLN A 77 -16.04 -0.88 -35.44
N LEU A 78 -16.30 -0.56 -34.18
CA LEU A 78 -17.49 0.18 -33.78
C LEU A 78 -17.52 1.58 -34.41
N LEU A 79 -16.40 2.32 -34.33
CA LEU A 79 -16.29 3.65 -34.95
C LEU A 79 -16.46 3.58 -36.47
N ALA A 80 -15.90 2.56 -37.13
CA ALA A 80 -16.08 2.31 -38.55
C ALA A 80 -17.55 2.11 -38.91
N GLY A 81 -18.29 1.29 -38.15
CA GLY A 81 -19.74 1.08 -38.37
C GLY A 81 -20.57 2.35 -38.22
N LEU A 82 -20.25 3.20 -37.23
CA LEU A 82 -20.91 4.50 -37.04
C LEU A 82 -20.62 5.48 -38.19
N ILE A 83 -19.39 5.48 -38.70
CA ILE A 83 -19.00 6.30 -39.85
C ILE A 83 -19.65 5.77 -41.12
N ASP A 84 -19.72 4.45 -41.31
CA ASP A 84 -20.36 3.84 -42.47
C ASP A 84 -21.86 4.11 -42.54
N SER A 85 -22.54 4.25 -41.39
CA SER A 85 -23.95 4.64 -41.35
C SER A 85 -24.16 6.14 -41.60
N ASP A 86 -23.72 6.99 -40.67
CA ASP A 86 -24.10 8.41 -40.60
C ASP A 86 -22.88 9.35 -40.75
N GLY A 87 -21.74 8.83 -41.19
CA GLY A 87 -20.52 9.60 -41.44
C GLY A 87 -20.25 9.93 -42.90
N CYS A 88 -19.39 10.92 -43.14
CA CYS A 88 -18.89 11.29 -44.46
C CYS A 88 -17.38 11.54 -44.40
N LEU A 89 -16.62 11.01 -45.35
CA LEU A 89 -15.22 11.38 -45.54
C LEU A 89 -15.16 12.68 -46.36
N VAL A 90 -14.55 13.71 -45.81
CA VAL A 90 -14.42 15.01 -46.46
C VAL A 90 -12.96 15.27 -46.78
N ALA A 91 -12.69 15.59 -48.04
CA ALA A 91 -11.39 16.08 -48.48
C ALA A 91 -11.37 17.61 -48.43
N SER A 92 -10.30 18.18 -47.87
CA SER A 92 -10.06 19.61 -47.82
C SER A 92 -8.64 19.93 -48.28
N LYS A 93 -8.34 21.21 -48.55
CA LYS A 93 -6.99 21.67 -48.91
C LYS A 93 -5.94 21.25 -47.89
N THR A 94 -6.34 21.11 -46.62
CA THR A 94 -5.45 20.75 -45.51
C THR A 94 -5.49 19.26 -45.17
N GLY A 95 -6.14 18.41 -45.98
CA GLY A 95 -6.20 16.95 -45.83
C GLY A 95 -7.61 16.37 -45.67
N GLN A 96 -7.69 15.09 -45.32
CA GLN A 96 -8.95 14.36 -45.11
C GLN A 96 -9.37 14.34 -43.64
N TYR A 97 -10.68 14.36 -43.39
CA TYR A 97 -11.29 14.16 -42.07
C TYR A 97 -12.67 13.51 -42.21
N PHE A 98 -13.15 12.84 -41.16
CA PHE A 98 -14.53 12.35 -41.11
C PHE A 98 -15.45 13.40 -40.48
N GLU A 99 -16.65 13.57 -41.02
CA GLU A 99 -17.77 14.24 -40.35
C GLU A 99 -18.85 13.23 -40.00
N PHE A 100 -19.14 13.07 -38.71
CA PHE A 100 -20.26 12.30 -38.20
C PHE A 100 -21.33 13.25 -37.69
N TYR A 101 -22.58 13.06 -38.12
CA TYR A 101 -23.68 13.97 -37.77
C TYR A 101 -24.85 13.24 -37.13
N GLN A 102 -25.46 13.86 -36.12
CA GLN A 102 -26.77 13.46 -35.60
C GLN A 102 -27.61 14.69 -35.24
N THR A 103 -28.93 14.57 -35.39
CA THR A 103 -29.90 15.62 -35.09
C THR A 103 -30.57 15.34 -33.75
N ASN A 104 -30.59 16.31 -32.85
CA ASN A 104 -31.23 16.21 -31.52
C ASN A 104 -30.73 15.05 -30.64
N ARG A 105 -29.48 14.59 -30.82
CA ARG A 105 -28.89 13.45 -30.08
C ARG A 105 -27.52 13.77 -29.52
N VAL A 106 -27.49 14.71 -28.58
CA VAL A 106 -26.24 15.15 -27.92
C VAL A 106 -25.58 13.99 -27.16
N ASP A 107 -26.34 13.16 -26.44
CA ASP A 107 -25.81 12.02 -25.68
C ASP A 107 -24.98 11.05 -26.53
N LEU A 108 -25.43 10.79 -27.76
CA LEU A 108 -24.72 9.88 -28.66
C LEU A 108 -23.44 10.52 -29.20
N ILE A 109 -23.52 11.81 -29.52
CA ILE A 109 -22.38 12.61 -29.99
C ILE A 109 -21.29 12.67 -28.92
N GLU A 110 -21.63 12.95 -27.67
CA GLU A 110 -20.67 12.99 -26.56
C GLU A 110 -19.94 11.66 -26.37
N LYS A 111 -20.65 10.55 -26.50
CA LYS A 111 -20.06 9.21 -26.39
C LYS A 111 -19.17 8.84 -27.57
N VAL A 112 -19.55 9.23 -28.78
CA VAL A 112 -18.72 9.02 -29.97
C VAL A 112 -17.48 9.90 -29.91
N GLU A 113 -17.60 11.13 -29.42
CA GLU A 113 -16.45 12.01 -29.17
C GLU A 113 -15.47 11.40 -28.16
N TYR A 114 -15.97 10.91 -27.03
CA TYR A 114 -15.15 10.23 -26.03
C TYR A 114 -14.49 8.95 -26.58
N LEU A 115 -15.22 8.15 -27.37
CA LEU A 115 -14.67 6.99 -28.08
C LEU A 115 -13.51 7.39 -29.01
N CYS A 116 -13.66 8.49 -29.74
CA CYS A 116 -12.62 8.97 -30.65
C CYS A 116 -11.39 9.51 -29.88
N GLN A 117 -11.60 10.25 -28.80
CA GLN A 117 -10.52 10.76 -27.95
C GLN A 117 -9.71 9.61 -27.33
N THR A 118 -10.39 8.60 -26.78
CA THR A 118 -9.74 7.41 -26.19
C THR A 118 -9.05 6.50 -27.22
N LEU A 119 -9.29 6.70 -28.52
CA LEU A 119 -8.56 6.04 -29.61
C LEU A 119 -7.35 6.87 -30.10
N GLY A 120 -7.16 8.07 -29.55
CA GLY A 120 -6.10 9.00 -29.95
C GLY A 120 -6.44 9.82 -31.19
N TYR A 121 -7.72 10.06 -31.49
CA TYR A 121 -8.11 10.94 -32.60
C TYR A 121 -8.38 12.38 -32.13
N LYS A 122 -8.05 13.34 -33.00
CA LYS A 122 -8.40 14.74 -32.80
C LYS A 122 -9.85 14.98 -33.21
N VAL A 123 -10.67 15.42 -32.25
CA VAL A 123 -12.10 15.69 -32.45
C VAL A 123 -12.40 17.18 -32.29
N SER A 124 -13.30 17.70 -33.12
CA SER A 124 -13.91 19.01 -32.89
C SER A 124 -15.41 18.94 -33.12
N ARG A 125 -16.19 19.52 -32.20
CA ARG A 125 -17.65 19.56 -32.26
C ARG A 125 -18.13 20.89 -32.83
N LYS A 126 -19.10 20.84 -33.74
CA LYS A 126 -19.84 22.01 -34.25
C LYS A 126 -21.34 21.79 -34.08
N THR A 127 -22.04 22.85 -33.72
CA THR A 127 -23.50 22.83 -33.58
C THR A 127 -24.11 23.78 -34.60
N ARG A 128 -25.17 23.32 -35.29
CA ARG A 128 -25.97 24.15 -36.20
C ARG A 128 -27.44 23.96 -35.85
N SER A 129 -28.12 25.04 -35.48
CA SER A 129 -29.57 25.07 -35.30
C SER A 129 -30.24 25.45 -36.62
N THR A 130 -31.37 24.82 -36.93
CA THR A 130 -32.17 25.18 -38.10
C THR A 130 -33.67 25.08 -37.79
N ASP A 131 -34.40 26.08 -38.26
CA ASP A 131 -35.87 26.17 -38.13
C ASP A 131 -36.57 25.81 -39.45
N LYS A 132 -35.80 25.43 -40.48
CA LYS A 132 -36.30 25.12 -41.83
C LYS A 132 -36.19 23.62 -42.11
N GLY A 133 -37.28 23.04 -42.60
CA GLY A 133 -37.34 21.65 -43.08
C GLY A 133 -36.67 21.47 -44.44
N PHE A 134 -36.59 20.22 -44.90
CA PHE A 134 -36.00 19.86 -46.20
C PHE A 134 -36.71 20.53 -47.39
N ASP A 135 -37.98 20.92 -47.21
CA ASP A 135 -38.83 21.60 -48.20
C ASP A 135 -38.95 23.12 -47.97
N ASN A 136 -38.01 23.75 -47.25
CA ASN A 136 -38.04 25.17 -46.84
C ASN A 136 -39.25 25.62 -46.00
N LYS A 137 -40.13 24.71 -45.56
CA LYS A 137 -41.21 24.99 -44.62
C LYS A 137 -40.68 25.14 -43.19
N VAL A 138 -41.28 26.05 -42.41
CA VAL A 138 -41.00 26.22 -40.97
C VAL A 138 -41.43 24.94 -40.25
N LEU A 139 -40.56 24.42 -39.39
CA LEU A 139 -40.81 23.20 -38.61
C LEU A 139 -41.47 23.55 -37.27
N ASP A 140 -42.46 22.76 -36.82
CA ASP A 140 -43.09 22.87 -35.48
C ASP A 140 -42.11 22.60 -34.31
N LYS A 141 -40.92 22.05 -34.57
CA LYS A 141 -39.93 21.71 -33.54
C LYS A 141 -38.52 22.06 -34.01
N HIS A 142 -37.80 22.83 -33.19
CA HIS A 142 -36.38 23.17 -33.39
C HIS A 142 -35.53 21.91 -33.58
N ARG A 143 -34.67 21.90 -34.61
CA ARG A 143 -33.71 20.82 -34.87
C ARG A 143 -32.30 21.36 -34.71
N THR A 144 -31.57 20.77 -33.77
CA THR A 144 -30.15 21.04 -33.54
C THR A 144 -29.32 19.91 -34.14
N LYS A 145 -28.55 20.22 -35.18
CA LYS A 145 -27.60 19.30 -35.80
C LYS A 145 -26.24 19.42 -35.12
N TYR A 146 -25.77 18.31 -34.58
CA TYR A 146 -24.44 18.18 -34.01
C TYR A 146 -23.52 17.49 -35.03
N ILE A 147 -22.35 18.06 -35.26
CA ILE A 147 -21.36 17.59 -36.23
C ILE A 147 -20.04 17.36 -35.48
N LEU A 148 -19.56 16.12 -35.49
CA LEU A 148 -18.22 15.77 -35.02
C LEU A 148 -17.30 15.66 -36.20
N ARG A 149 -16.22 16.45 -36.19
CA ARG A 149 -15.11 16.32 -37.12
C ARG A 149 -14.00 15.52 -36.46
N ILE A 150 -13.60 14.42 -37.09
CA ILE A 150 -12.60 13.47 -36.60
C ILE A 150 -11.40 13.48 -37.55
N SER A 151 -10.20 13.68 -36.99
CA SER A 151 -8.94 13.83 -37.74
C SER A 151 -7.77 13.20 -36.98
N GLY A 152 -6.60 13.07 -37.64
CA GLY A 152 -5.45 12.33 -37.13
C GLY A 152 -5.21 11.09 -37.99
N ASN A 153 -4.83 9.96 -37.39
CA ASN A 153 -4.56 8.72 -38.12
C ASN A 153 -5.82 7.98 -38.60
N ILE A 154 -6.77 8.69 -39.21
CA ILE A 154 -8.09 8.17 -39.61
C ILE A 154 -8.05 7.01 -40.62
N HIS A 155 -6.91 6.79 -41.29
CA HIS A 155 -6.66 5.64 -42.16
C HIS A 155 -6.67 4.30 -41.41
N GLU A 156 -6.48 4.32 -40.08
CA GLU A 156 -6.56 3.12 -39.24
C GLU A 156 -8.00 2.68 -38.97
N ILE A 157 -8.99 3.52 -39.28
CA ILE A 157 -10.41 3.19 -39.08
C ILE A 157 -10.87 2.26 -40.23
N PRO A 158 -11.27 1.00 -39.94
CA PRO A 158 -11.53 -0.02 -40.97
C PRO A 158 -12.93 0.11 -41.58
N THR A 159 -13.26 1.26 -42.19
CA THR A 159 -14.54 1.49 -42.88
C THR A 159 -14.75 0.50 -44.03
N LYS A 160 -15.95 -0.06 -44.13
CA LYS A 160 -16.33 -1.03 -45.16
C LYS A 160 -16.73 -0.36 -46.47
N VAL A 161 -17.32 0.83 -46.41
CA VAL A 161 -17.75 1.57 -47.60
C VAL A 161 -16.54 2.14 -48.34
N ALA A 162 -16.36 1.81 -49.62
CA ALA A 162 -15.13 2.15 -50.36
C ALA A 162 -14.87 3.67 -50.40
N ARG A 163 -15.91 4.48 -50.65
CA ARG A 163 -15.82 5.96 -50.65
C ARG A 163 -15.52 6.58 -49.28
N LYS A 164 -15.57 5.81 -48.19
CA LYS A 164 -15.27 6.26 -46.83
C LYS A 164 -13.89 5.81 -46.34
N LYS A 165 -13.12 5.06 -47.13
CA LYS A 165 -11.75 4.67 -46.78
C LYS A 165 -10.81 5.88 -46.87
N ALA A 166 -10.21 6.25 -45.75
CA ALA A 166 -9.27 7.36 -45.69
C ALA A 166 -7.85 6.95 -46.12
N ALA A 167 -7.14 7.85 -46.77
CA ALA A 167 -5.75 7.64 -47.16
C ALA A 167 -4.79 7.88 -45.97
N LYS A 168 -3.69 7.13 -45.91
CA LYS A 168 -2.63 7.37 -44.94
C LYS A 168 -1.97 8.72 -45.23
N ARG A 169 -1.74 9.48 -44.16
CA ARG A 169 -1.10 10.80 -44.23
C ARG A 169 0.01 10.90 -43.19
N ASN A 170 1.13 11.50 -43.59
CA ASN A 170 2.19 11.88 -42.68
C ASN A 170 1.95 13.30 -42.18
N TYR A 171 1.84 13.47 -40.86
CA TYR A 171 1.66 14.76 -40.23
C TYR A 171 3.03 15.36 -39.85
N LEU A 172 3.26 16.63 -40.21
CA LEU A 172 4.50 17.35 -39.83
C LEU A 172 4.51 17.77 -38.35
N LYS A 173 3.34 17.84 -37.71
CA LYS A 173 3.16 18.22 -36.31
C LYS A 173 2.28 17.19 -35.64
N ASP A 174 2.54 16.91 -34.36
CA ASP A 174 1.65 16.07 -33.56
C ASP A 174 0.27 16.73 -33.46
N PHE A 175 -0.75 16.02 -33.93
CA PHE A 175 -2.13 16.51 -33.96
C PHE A 175 -2.79 16.46 -32.58
N LEU A 176 -2.20 15.74 -31.61
CA LEU A 176 -2.63 15.68 -30.21
C LEU A 176 -2.23 16.93 -29.42
N ASN A 177 -1.25 17.70 -29.91
CA ASN A 177 -0.83 18.93 -29.25
C ASN A 177 -1.88 20.05 -29.41
N THR A 178 -2.18 20.74 -28.31
CA THR A 178 -3.11 21.88 -28.23
C THR A 178 -2.43 23.10 -27.65
N SER A 179 -2.83 24.29 -28.09
CA SER A 179 -2.36 25.56 -27.53
C SER A 179 -3.11 25.89 -26.24
N ILE A 180 -2.40 26.26 -25.19
CA ILE A 180 -2.98 26.62 -23.89
C ILE A 180 -2.93 28.15 -23.71
N LYS A 181 -3.99 28.73 -23.12
CA LYS A 181 -4.02 30.14 -22.70
C LYS A 181 -4.08 30.21 -21.18
N VAL A 182 -3.05 30.78 -20.55
CA VAL A 182 -2.95 30.91 -19.09
C VAL A 182 -3.61 32.21 -18.64
N LYS A 183 -4.41 32.14 -17.56
CA LYS A 183 -5.04 33.30 -16.91
C LYS A 183 -4.68 33.32 -15.43
N LYS A 184 -4.19 34.46 -14.93
CA LYS A 184 -3.92 34.66 -13.50
C LYS A 184 -5.25 34.72 -12.73
N LEU A 185 -5.36 33.96 -11.64
CA LEU A 185 -6.50 33.94 -10.73
C LEU A 185 -6.08 34.44 -9.33
N PRO A 186 -7.03 34.85 -8.47
CA PRO A 186 -6.75 35.14 -7.06
C PRO A 186 -6.21 33.93 -6.29
N VAL A 187 -5.59 34.18 -5.14
CA VAL A 187 -5.10 33.12 -4.24
C VAL A 187 -6.28 32.33 -3.69
N GLY A 188 -6.14 31.00 -3.64
CA GLY A 188 -7.15 30.07 -3.14
C GLY A 188 -6.56 28.69 -2.87
N GLU A 189 -7.38 27.79 -2.33
CA GLU A 189 -6.99 26.40 -2.05
C GLU A 189 -6.76 25.63 -3.35
N TYR A 190 -5.74 24.77 -3.38
CA TYR A 190 -5.48 23.86 -4.49
C TYR A 190 -5.38 22.41 -3.98
N PHE A 191 -5.78 21.46 -4.82
CA PHE A 191 -5.74 20.04 -4.52
C PHE A 191 -4.88 19.34 -5.59
N GLY A 192 -3.99 18.44 -5.15
CA GLY A 192 -3.13 17.64 -6.01
C GLY A 192 -2.79 16.29 -5.38
N PHE A 193 -2.31 15.35 -6.19
CA PHE A 193 -1.90 13.99 -5.79
C PHE A 193 -0.56 13.60 -6.44
N THR A 194 0.39 13.09 -5.67
CA THR A 194 1.72 12.69 -6.18
C THR A 194 1.70 11.26 -6.72
N LEU A 195 2.42 11.01 -7.81
CA LEU A 195 2.57 9.67 -8.40
C LEU A 195 3.92 9.06 -8.01
N LYS A 196 4.00 7.73 -7.95
CA LYS A 196 5.22 6.99 -7.54
C LYS A 196 6.24 6.80 -8.67
N GLU A 197 5.78 6.72 -9.91
CA GLU A 197 6.59 6.29 -11.05
C GLU A 197 6.78 7.44 -12.06
N ASP A 198 6.12 7.35 -13.22
CA ASP A 198 6.12 8.38 -14.24
C ASP A 198 5.21 9.50 -13.75
N ASN A 199 5.78 10.65 -13.37
CA ASN A 199 5.10 11.79 -12.73
C ASN A 199 4.01 12.46 -13.61
N LEU A 200 3.57 11.76 -14.67
CA LEU A 200 2.58 12.13 -15.66
C LEU A 200 1.28 11.36 -15.43
N PHE A 201 0.14 12.07 -15.51
CA PHE A 201 -1.19 11.47 -15.48
C PHE A 201 -2.10 12.14 -16.49
N LEU A 202 -3.22 11.46 -16.79
CA LEU A 202 -4.25 11.99 -17.66
C LEU A 202 -5.36 12.64 -16.84
N LEU A 203 -5.72 13.88 -17.17
CA LEU A 203 -6.95 14.50 -16.72
C LEU A 203 -8.16 13.83 -17.40
N LYS A 204 -9.37 14.14 -16.90
CA LYS A 204 -10.64 13.59 -17.43
C LYS A 204 -10.79 13.80 -18.94
N ASP A 205 -10.22 14.86 -19.49
CA ASP A 205 -10.28 15.22 -20.90
C ASP A 205 -9.13 14.62 -21.75
N GLY A 206 -8.25 13.81 -21.14
CA GLY A 206 -7.09 13.21 -21.80
C GLY A 206 -5.86 14.12 -21.87
N THR A 207 -5.89 15.30 -21.24
CA THR A 207 -4.70 16.16 -21.13
C THR A 207 -3.66 15.50 -20.24
N VAL A 208 -2.42 15.41 -20.72
CA VAL A 208 -1.27 14.96 -19.92
C VAL A 208 -0.87 16.08 -18.96
N ALA A 209 -0.93 15.82 -17.66
CA ALA A 209 -0.53 16.73 -16.59
C ALA A 209 0.62 16.11 -15.79
N HIS A 210 1.39 16.96 -15.10
CA HIS A 210 2.49 16.56 -14.22
C HIS A 210 2.19 16.96 -12.78
N ASN A 211 2.56 16.14 -11.80
CA ASN A 211 2.43 16.52 -10.40
C ASN A 211 3.52 15.95 -9.50
N THR A 212 4.71 16.60 -9.44
CA THR A 212 5.75 16.30 -8.43
C THR A 212 6.77 17.42 -8.25
N SER A 213 7.32 17.50 -7.05
CA SER A 213 8.52 18.25 -6.63
C SER A 213 9.74 17.96 -7.50
N ASN A 214 10.62 18.95 -7.70
CA ASN A 214 11.72 18.91 -8.66
C ASN A 214 13.08 19.38 -8.07
N SER A 215 13.23 19.37 -6.75
CA SER A 215 14.41 19.88 -6.03
C SER A 215 15.69 19.14 -6.40
N ILE A 216 15.65 17.80 -6.54
CA ILE A 216 16.82 17.02 -6.99
C ILE A 216 17.15 17.31 -8.46
N GLN A 217 16.14 17.40 -9.33
CA GLN A 217 16.34 17.66 -10.75
C GLN A 217 16.96 19.05 -11.00
N VAL A 218 16.49 20.07 -10.26
CA VAL A 218 17.05 21.43 -10.29
C VAL A 218 18.50 21.42 -9.83
N HIS A 219 18.81 20.76 -8.70
CA HIS A 219 20.18 20.65 -8.18
C HIS A 219 21.15 19.98 -9.18
N ASN A 220 20.73 18.86 -9.77
CA ASN A 220 21.53 18.13 -10.73
C ASN A 220 21.74 18.92 -12.03
N SER A 221 20.71 19.64 -12.50
CA SER A 221 20.82 20.49 -13.69
C SER A 221 21.77 21.67 -13.47
N ASN A 222 21.73 22.27 -12.28
CA ASN A 222 22.61 23.38 -11.90
C ASN A 222 24.07 22.95 -11.74
N THR A 223 24.34 21.68 -11.52
CA THR A 223 25.70 21.16 -11.33
C THR A 223 26.62 21.51 -12.51
N PHE A 224 26.11 21.52 -13.75
CA PHE A 224 26.88 21.86 -14.96
C PHE A 224 27.19 23.36 -15.09
N VAL A 225 26.47 24.23 -14.37
CA VAL A 225 26.75 25.69 -14.37
C VAL A 225 27.65 26.10 -13.20
N VAL A 226 27.77 25.29 -12.15
CA VAL A 226 28.63 25.57 -11.00
C VAL A 226 29.91 24.73 -10.96
N SER A 227 30.05 23.75 -11.84
CA SER A 227 31.25 22.90 -11.92
C SER A 227 31.60 22.56 -13.37
N ARG A 228 32.89 22.53 -13.69
CA ARG A 228 33.43 22.09 -15.00
C ARG A 228 34.72 21.32 -14.76
N ASN A 229 34.93 20.23 -15.52
CA ASN A 229 36.15 19.40 -15.46
C ASN A 229 36.53 18.96 -14.03
N GLY A 230 35.54 18.62 -13.19
CA GLY A 230 35.77 18.19 -11.81
C GLY A 230 36.07 19.33 -10.82
N VAL A 231 36.16 20.58 -11.27
CA VAL A 231 36.37 21.74 -10.40
C VAL A 231 35.04 22.47 -10.18
N GLN A 232 34.65 22.61 -8.92
CA GLN A 232 33.49 23.42 -8.53
C GLN A 232 33.93 24.87 -8.31
N PHE A 233 33.37 25.79 -9.09
CA PHE A 233 33.68 27.23 -9.02
C PHE A 233 32.47 28.08 -8.59
N GLY A 234 31.25 27.53 -8.69
CA GLY A 234 30.02 28.19 -8.26
C GLY A 234 29.50 27.64 -6.93
N VAL A 235 28.78 28.50 -6.20
CA VAL A 235 28.11 28.13 -4.95
C VAL A 235 26.63 27.85 -5.24
N GLN A 236 26.12 26.75 -4.72
CA GLN A 236 24.69 26.44 -4.66
C GLN A 236 24.27 26.46 -3.19
N VAL A 237 23.15 27.11 -2.88
CA VAL A 237 22.65 27.27 -1.51
C VAL A 237 21.17 26.92 -1.48
N ASP A 238 20.82 25.89 -0.71
CA ASP A 238 19.45 25.52 -0.38
C ASP A 238 19.19 25.89 1.09
N ILE A 239 18.21 26.75 1.36
CA ILE A 239 17.83 27.17 2.72
C ILE A 239 16.32 26.94 2.90
N GLY A 240 15.93 26.38 4.03
CA GLY A 240 14.53 26.18 4.38
C GLY A 240 14.36 25.59 5.78
N THR A 241 13.13 25.61 6.26
CA THR A 241 12.70 24.83 7.42
C THR A 241 11.99 23.57 6.95
N SER A 242 11.93 22.54 7.79
CA SER A 242 11.31 21.28 7.40
C SER A 242 9.80 21.34 7.26
N GLY A 243 9.14 22.22 8.02
CA GLY A 243 7.72 22.57 7.92
C GLY A 243 6.83 21.37 7.61
N ASN A 244 6.53 21.14 6.33
CA ASN A 244 5.87 19.92 5.88
C ASN A 244 6.85 18.94 5.21
N ILE A 245 7.21 17.88 5.93
CA ILE A 245 8.15 16.83 5.49
C ILE A 245 7.68 16.13 4.20
N GLU A 246 6.38 15.94 4.01
CA GLU A 246 5.84 15.31 2.80
C GLU A 246 6.16 16.13 1.55
N ALA A 247 6.22 17.46 1.67
CA ALA A 247 6.55 18.34 0.56
C ALA A 247 8.06 18.41 0.25
N ILE A 248 8.92 17.95 1.16
CA ILE A 248 10.38 18.16 1.08
C ILE A 248 11.21 16.86 1.10
N GLN A 249 10.61 15.72 0.76
CA GLN A 249 11.29 14.41 0.73
C GLN A 249 12.60 14.41 -0.08
N GLU A 250 12.61 15.08 -1.23
CA GLU A 250 13.79 15.22 -2.07
C GLU A 250 14.90 16.03 -1.38
N THR A 251 14.54 17.10 -0.68
CA THR A 251 15.49 17.93 0.07
C THR A 251 16.02 17.18 1.29
N LYS A 252 15.17 16.41 1.98
CA LYS A 252 15.60 15.50 3.06
C LYS A 252 16.64 14.51 2.55
N LYS A 253 16.39 13.87 1.40
CA LYS A 253 17.34 12.94 0.78
C LYS A 253 18.69 13.59 0.48
N LYS A 254 18.69 14.81 -0.08
CA LYS A 254 19.92 15.59 -0.32
C LYS A 254 20.67 15.91 0.97
N TRP A 255 19.94 16.36 2.00
CA TRP A 255 20.51 16.74 3.29
C TRP A 255 21.08 15.54 4.05
N SER A 256 20.40 14.39 4.03
CA SER A 256 20.86 13.17 4.71
C SER A 256 22.03 12.48 3.99
N ASN A 257 22.22 12.73 2.68
CA ASN A 257 23.28 12.12 1.88
C ASN A 257 24.13 13.19 1.17
N PRO A 258 24.76 14.14 1.90
CA PRO A 258 25.35 15.33 1.30
C PRO A 258 26.45 15.00 0.28
N LYS A 259 27.20 13.90 0.48
CA LYS A 259 28.27 13.44 -0.41
C LYS A 259 27.76 13.14 -1.82
N ASP A 260 26.64 12.44 -1.94
CA ASP A 260 26.08 11.99 -3.23
C ASP A 260 25.63 13.18 -4.08
N TYR A 261 25.27 14.28 -3.42
CA TYR A 261 24.77 15.50 -4.05
C TYR A 261 25.81 16.63 -4.06
N ARG A 262 27.08 16.38 -3.73
CA ARG A 262 28.16 17.40 -3.71
C ARG A 262 27.83 18.60 -2.79
N ILE A 263 27.18 18.32 -1.66
CA ILE A 263 26.86 19.29 -0.61
C ILE A 263 27.95 19.23 0.46
N LEU A 264 28.26 20.38 1.08
CA LEU A 264 29.18 20.45 2.19
C LEU A 264 28.64 19.63 3.38
N LYS A 265 29.42 18.65 3.83
CA LYS A 265 29.06 17.73 4.90
C LYS A 265 29.46 18.27 6.27
N TYR A 266 28.62 17.99 7.26
CA TYR A 266 28.82 18.28 8.68
C TYR A 266 28.57 17.00 9.48
N HIS A 267 29.25 16.88 10.62
CA HIS A 267 29.02 15.76 11.54
C HIS A 267 27.79 16.05 12.41
N ASP A 268 26.80 15.18 12.35
CA ASP A 268 25.65 15.21 13.25
C ASP A 268 25.96 14.38 14.49
N LYS A 269 26.00 15.04 15.64
CA LYS A 269 26.27 14.41 16.94
C LYS A 269 25.15 13.50 17.42
N GLU A 270 23.93 13.66 16.92
CA GLU A 270 22.78 12.86 17.34
C GLU A 270 22.75 11.50 16.64
N SER A 271 22.92 11.48 15.32
CA SER A 271 22.88 10.26 14.51
C SER A 271 24.26 9.63 14.26
N ASP A 272 25.34 10.29 14.69
CA ASP A 272 26.73 9.97 14.36
C ASP A 272 26.98 9.84 12.84
N SER A 273 26.18 10.57 12.03
CA SER A 273 26.22 10.51 10.57
C SER A 273 26.72 11.81 9.94
N GLN A 274 26.97 11.77 8.63
CA GLN A 274 27.38 12.95 7.85
C GLN A 274 26.17 13.55 7.17
N THR A 275 25.80 14.78 7.54
CA THR A 275 24.58 15.45 7.07
C THR A 275 24.88 16.84 6.50
N GLY A 276 23.87 17.49 5.91
CA GLY A 276 23.95 18.90 5.53
C GLY A 276 24.00 19.82 6.75
N PHE A 277 24.29 21.09 6.54
CA PHE A 277 24.37 22.07 7.63
C PHE A 277 23.03 22.15 8.40
N PHE A 278 23.11 22.12 9.72
CA PHE A 278 21.97 22.34 10.62
C PHE A 278 22.28 23.49 11.57
N LEU A 279 21.36 24.45 11.66
CA LEU A 279 21.47 25.60 12.55
C LEU A 279 20.41 25.50 13.65
N PRO A 280 20.79 25.19 14.90
CA PRO A 280 19.85 25.08 16.01
C PRO A 280 19.09 26.39 16.27
N PHE A 281 17.80 26.28 16.59
CA PHE A 281 16.92 27.43 16.80
C PHE A 281 17.45 28.43 17.84
N TYR A 282 18.01 27.96 18.95
CA TYR A 282 18.54 28.83 20.00
C TYR A 282 19.64 29.78 19.49
N MET A 283 20.36 29.41 18.42
CA MET A 283 21.38 30.26 17.79
C MET A 283 20.77 31.37 16.93
N THR A 284 19.48 31.30 16.61
CA THR A 284 18.78 32.28 15.76
C THR A 284 18.06 33.38 16.55
N ILE A 285 17.93 33.21 17.87
CA ILE A 285 17.17 34.12 18.74
C ILE A 285 17.86 35.49 18.80
N LYS A 286 17.23 36.51 18.22
CA LYS A 286 17.75 37.89 18.18
C LYS A 286 17.90 38.51 19.57
N ASP A 287 16.97 38.23 20.48
CA ASP A 287 16.99 38.79 21.83
C ASP A 287 18.14 38.24 22.69
N ALA A 288 18.72 37.11 22.27
CA ALA A 288 19.89 36.50 22.90
C ALA A 288 21.19 36.87 22.17
N LYS A 289 21.24 38.02 21.48
CA LYS A 289 22.46 38.52 20.82
C LYS A 289 23.06 39.71 21.58
N ASP A 290 24.38 39.74 21.67
CA ASP A 290 25.11 40.92 22.11
C ASP A 290 25.19 41.98 20.99
N LYS A 291 25.80 43.13 21.28
CA LYS A 291 25.97 44.22 20.31
C LYS A 291 26.80 43.83 19.07
N ASN A 292 27.61 42.77 19.17
CA ASN A 292 28.46 42.28 18.10
C ASN A 292 27.81 41.10 17.33
N GLY A 293 26.60 40.69 17.71
CA GLY A 293 25.88 39.58 17.09
C GLY A 293 26.24 38.19 17.63
N ASN A 294 27.05 38.09 18.69
CA ASN A 294 27.37 36.82 19.33
C ASN A 294 26.19 36.33 20.18
N THR A 295 25.98 35.02 20.23
CA THR A 295 24.92 34.41 21.04
C THR A 295 25.29 34.44 22.54
N ILE A 296 24.42 35.01 23.35
CA ILE A 296 24.43 34.91 24.81
C ILE A 296 23.76 33.58 25.18
N TRP A 297 24.56 32.55 25.38
CA TRP A 297 24.12 31.15 25.50
C TRP A 297 23.07 30.93 26.59
N GLU A 298 23.30 31.44 27.81
CA GLU A 298 22.37 31.28 28.93
C GLU A 298 20.98 31.82 28.61
N LYS A 299 20.93 33.04 28.04
CA LYS A 299 19.67 33.68 27.63
C LYS A 299 18.99 32.91 26.50
N ALA A 300 19.75 32.42 25.52
CA ALA A 300 19.22 31.64 24.41
C ALA A 300 18.60 30.31 24.88
N PHE A 301 19.28 29.59 25.76
CA PHE A 301 18.78 28.33 26.33
C PHE A 301 17.57 28.56 27.22
N GLN A 302 17.56 29.63 28.03
CA GLN A 302 16.42 29.98 28.87
C GLN A 302 15.16 30.24 28.03
N ILE A 303 15.25 31.11 27.01
CA ILE A 303 14.12 31.42 26.12
C ILE A 303 13.59 30.15 25.44
N THR A 304 14.50 29.29 24.98
CA THR A 304 14.14 28.03 24.32
C THR A 304 13.42 27.08 25.28
N ARG A 305 13.93 26.96 26.51
CA ARG A 305 13.31 26.14 27.56
C ARG A 305 11.91 26.64 27.92
N ASP A 306 11.76 27.94 28.14
CA ASP A 306 10.47 28.54 28.52
C ASP A 306 9.40 28.32 27.44
N ARG A 307 9.78 28.43 26.17
CA ARG A 307 8.90 28.09 25.03
C ARG A 307 8.51 26.62 25.01
N ARG A 308 9.47 25.71 25.21
CA ARG A 308 9.24 24.26 25.26
C ARG A 308 8.32 23.86 26.42
N GLU A 309 8.53 24.43 27.61
CA GLU A 309 7.68 24.17 28.78
C GLU A 309 6.26 24.69 28.58
N THR A 310 6.11 25.88 27.98
CA THR A 310 4.78 26.45 27.68
C THR A 310 4.04 25.57 26.68
N ALA A 311 4.71 25.13 25.61
CA ALA A 311 4.11 24.25 24.61
C ALA A 311 3.78 22.86 25.18
N ALA A 312 4.61 22.32 26.09
CA ALA A 312 4.36 21.04 26.76
C ALA A 312 3.17 21.07 27.73
N ARG A 313 2.81 22.24 28.27
CA ARG A 313 1.64 22.42 29.15
C ARG A 313 0.32 22.56 28.38
N ALA A 314 0.37 22.68 27.06
CA ALA A 314 -0.84 22.75 26.24
C ALA A 314 -1.60 21.41 26.30
N LYS A 315 -2.94 21.47 26.29
CA LYS A 315 -3.79 20.25 26.30
C LYS A 315 -3.69 19.45 25.01
N ASP A 316 -3.33 20.09 23.91
CA ASP A 316 -3.15 19.47 22.60
C ASP A 316 -1.67 19.13 22.39
N PRO A 317 -1.29 17.84 22.29
CA PRO A 317 0.08 17.40 22.02
C PRO A 317 0.67 17.92 20.70
N SER A 318 -0.18 18.33 19.74
CA SER A 318 0.26 18.90 18.47
C SER A 318 1.05 20.20 18.65
N VAL A 319 0.78 20.96 19.72
CA VAL A 319 1.41 22.26 20.00
C VAL A 319 2.90 22.11 20.30
N LEU A 320 3.27 21.16 21.16
CA LEU A 320 4.70 20.88 21.44
C LEU A 320 5.42 20.37 20.20
N ARG A 321 4.72 19.57 19.37
CA ARG A 321 5.27 19.02 18.15
C ARG A 321 5.51 20.10 17.09
N GLU A 322 4.55 20.99 16.89
CA GLU A 322 4.65 22.13 15.98
C GLU A 322 5.81 23.06 16.39
N GLU A 323 5.97 23.31 17.69
CA GLU A 323 7.10 24.10 18.22
C GLU A 323 8.44 23.36 18.01
N LYS A 324 8.52 22.03 18.17
CA LYS A 324 9.73 21.24 17.85
C LYS A 324 10.08 21.28 16.37
N MET A 325 9.08 21.12 15.52
CA MET A 325 9.23 21.10 14.07
C MET A 325 9.65 22.47 13.50
N ASN A 326 9.05 23.55 13.97
CA ASN A 326 9.33 24.91 13.48
C ASN A 326 10.55 25.56 14.15
N ALA A 327 10.87 25.16 15.38
CA ALA A 327 12.03 25.63 16.14
C ALA A 327 12.90 24.45 16.63
N PRO A 328 13.54 23.69 15.72
CA PRO A 328 14.32 22.52 16.08
C PRO A 328 15.64 22.91 16.76
N ILE A 329 16.01 22.21 17.82
CA ILE A 329 17.32 22.34 18.49
C ILE A 329 18.27 21.21 18.10
N VAL A 330 17.73 20.10 17.58
CA VAL A 330 18.46 18.95 17.05
C VAL A 330 17.89 18.52 15.70
N PRO A 331 18.66 17.86 14.82
CA PRO A 331 18.19 17.48 13.49
C PRO A 331 17.00 16.53 13.49
N SER A 332 16.86 15.63 14.48
CA SER A 332 15.69 14.74 14.55
C SER A 332 14.36 15.49 14.67
N GLU A 333 14.33 16.59 15.44
CA GLU A 333 13.13 17.41 15.61
C GLU A 333 12.68 18.05 14.30
N MET A 334 13.63 18.43 13.44
CA MET A 334 13.37 18.97 12.11
C MET A 334 12.60 17.95 11.26
N TRP A 335 12.89 16.66 11.38
CA TRP A 335 12.23 15.61 10.62
C TRP A 335 10.99 15.00 11.31
N THR A 336 10.33 15.76 12.21
CA THR A 336 9.05 15.37 12.83
C THR A 336 7.85 15.74 11.97
N SER A 337 6.90 14.82 11.77
CA SER A 337 5.67 15.02 10.98
C SER A 337 4.50 15.57 11.81
N MET A 338 3.63 16.40 11.21
CA MET A 338 2.35 16.82 11.80
C MET A 338 1.28 15.72 11.80
N LYS A 339 1.44 14.66 10.99
CA LYS A 339 0.54 13.50 11.08
C LYS A 339 0.67 12.86 12.46
N GLY A 340 -0.45 12.41 13.01
CA GLY A 340 -0.44 11.51 14.16
C GLY A 340 0.41 10.29 13.84
N TYR A 341 1.21 9.84 14.80
CA TYR A 341 1.91 8.57 14.68
C TYR A 341 0.95 7.46 15.09
N TYR A 342 1.05 6.32 14.40
CA TYR A 342 0.27 5.13 14.76
C TYR A 342 0.72 4.53 16.08
N PHE A 343 2.01 4.62 16.38
CA PHE A 343 2.65 4.10 17.58
C PHE A 343 3.22 5.22 18.48
N PRO A 344 3.61 4.92 19.73
CA PRO A 344 4.16 5.89 20.68
C PRO A 344 5.52 6.42 20.23
N TYR A 345 5.52 7.47 19.42
CA TYR A 345 6.71 7.95 18.72
C TYR A 345 7.79 8.52 19.65
N ASP A 346 7.40 9.38 20.60
CA ASP A 346 8.37 10.04 21.47
C ASP A 346 9.09 9.00 22.35
N GLU A 347 8.36 8.01 22.86
CA GLU A 347 8.89 6.88 23.63
C GLU A 347 9.74 5.95 22.77
N ALA A 348 9.32 5.67 21.54
CA ALA A 348 10.10 4.87 20.59
C ALA A 348 11.44 5.54 20.24
N VAL A 349 11.44 6.87 20.01
CA VAL A 349 12.67 7.66 19.78
C VAL A 349 13.55 7.67 21.03
N ALA A 350 12.96 7.77 22.23
CA ALA A 350 13.72 7.67 23.48
C ALA A 350 14.38 6.28 23.64
N ASN A 351 13.65 5.21 23.32
CA ASN A 351 14.21 3.85 23.33
C ASN A 351 15.29 3.67 22.26
N GLN A 352 15.10 4.21 21.05
CA GLN A 352 16.11 4.21 20.00
C GLN A 352 17.42 4.86 20.46
N LYS A 353 17.32 6.03 21.11
CA LYS A 353 18.48 6.72 21.70
C LYS A 353 19.15 5.88 22.78
N ARG A 354 18.38 5.22 23.64
CA ARG A 354 18.89 4.29 24.68
C ARG A 354 19.66 3.14 24.05
N LEU A 355 19.12 2.53 23.00
CA LEU A 355 19.73 1.39 22.31
C LEU A 355 21.03 1.78 21.60
N VAL A 356 21.07 2.94 20.93
CA VAL A 356 22.27 3.45 20.24
C VAL A 356 23.35 3.89 21.23
N HIS A 357 22.97 4.44 22.38
CA HIS A 357 23.91 4.87 23.40
C HIS A 357 24.83 3.72 23.84
N LYS A 358 26.15 3.90 23.70
CA LYS A 358 27.18 2.88 23.98
C LYS A 358 26.96 1.55 23.24
N HIS A 359 26.24 1.55 22.11
CA HIS A 359 25.92 0.35 21.35
C HIS A 359 25.19 -0.73 22.15
N LEU A 360 24.33 -0.35 23.10
CA LEU A 360 23.58 -1.28 23.93
C LEU A 360 22.79 -2.33 23.12
N TYR A 361 22.30 -1.99 21.93
CA TYR A 361 21.64 -2.97 21.04
C TYR A 361 22.52 -4.16 20.68
N PHE A 362 23.84 -3.97 20.61
CA PHE A 362 24.81 -5.02 20.31
C PHE A 362 25.03 -5.92 21.53
N ASP A 363 25.14 -5.31 22.72
CA ASP A 363 25.32 -6.05 23.98
C ASP A 363 24.09 -6.89 24.37
N LEU A 364 22.89 -6.41 24.02
CA LEU A 364 21.63 -7.13 24.27
C LEU A 364 21.38 -8.27 23.29
N ALA A 365 21.94 -8.20 22.08
CA ALA A 365 21.70 -9.17 21.03
C ALA A 365 22.70 -10.34 21.12
N ARG A 366 22.22 -11.54 21.46
CA ARG A 366 23.01 -12.77 21.39
C ARG A 366 22.68 -13.55 20.11
N PRO A 367 23.46 -13.39 19.01
CA PRO A 367 23.23 -14.13 17.78
C PRO A 367 23.64 -15.60 17.95
N VAL A 368 22.74 -16.51 17.56
CA VAL A 368 22.92 -17.96 17.75
C VAL A 368 22.45 -18.77 16.55
N SER A 369 23.03 -19.96 16.44
CA SER A 369 22.53 -21.08 15.65
C SER A 369 21.93 -22.13 16.59
N LEU A 370 20.75 -22.63 16.25
CA LEU A 370 20.11 -23.74 16.96
C LEU A 370 20.30 -25.03 16.17
N LEU A 371 20.75 -26.08 16.85
CA LEU A 371 20.98 -27.41 16.27
C LEU A 371 20.18 -28.46 17.04
N TRP A 372 19.64 -29.44 16.31
CA TRP A 372 19.02 -30.60 16.95
C TRP A 372 20.09 -31.46 17.62
N ASP A 373 19.94 -31.70 18.92
CA ASP A 373 20.85 -32.52 19.71
C ASP A 373 20.05 -33.21 20.82
N SER A 374 19.81 -34.52 20.67
CA SER A 374 19.01 -35.30 21.61
C SER A 374 19.65 -35.45 23.00
N THR A 375 20.91 -35.04 23.17
CA THR A 375 21.61 -35.08 24.46
C THR A 375 21.37 -33.82 25.30
N MET A 376 20.90 -32.74 24.68
CA MET A 376 20.68 -31.45 25.33
C MET A 376 19.24 -31.34 25.86
N PRO A 377 18.99 -30.52 26.91
CA PRO A 377 17.64 -30.20 27.34
C PRO A 377 16.80 -29.69 26.17
N ARG A 378 15.55 -30.16 26.08
CA ARG A 378 14.60 -29.82 24.99
C ARG A 378 15.06 -30.23 23.57
N GLY A 379 16.15 -31.01 23.46
CA GLY A 379 16.66 -31.52 22.20
C GLY A 379 17.39 -30.47 21.34
N ILE A 380 17.78 -29.33 21.92
CA ILE A 380 18.39 -28.20 21.20
C ILE A 380 19.74 -27.84 21.82
N ARG A 381 20.78 -27.82 20.99
CA ARG A 381 22.07 -27.20 21.29
C ARG A 381 22.09 -25.79 20.74
N VAL A 382 22.52 -24.83 21.57
CA VAL A 382 22.69 -23.43 21.21
C VAL A 382 24.17 -23.17 20.98
N GLU A 383 24.53 -22.67 19.80
CA GLU A 383 25.89 -22.29 19.46
C GLU A 383 25.91 -20.81 19.08
N PRO A 384 26.87 -20.00 19.57
CA PRO A 384 27.04 -18.62 19.09
C PRO A 384 27.25 -18.58 17.58
N ASN A 385 26.60 -17.65 16.88
CA ASN A 385 26.74 -17.46 15.44
C ASN A 385 27.31 -16.07 15.15
N TYR A 386 28.58 -16.04 14.75
CA TYR A 386 29.29 -14.80 14.38
C TYR A 386 29.46 -14.67 12.85
N ASP A 387 29.06 -15.69 12.08
CA ASP A 387 29.21 -15.72 10.62
C ASP A 387 28.09 -14.91 9.94
N LEU A 388 26.91 -14.85 10.57
CA LEU A 388 25.76 -14.12 10.08
C LEU A 388 25.55 -12.85 10.90
N GLU A 389 25.33 -11.73 10.21
CA GLU A 389 25.08 -10.44 10.85
C GLU A 389 23.57 -10.26 11.14
N PRO A 390 23.16 -9.91 12.37
CA PRO A 390 21.77 -9.51 12.65
C PRO A 390 21.34 -8.23 11.92
N TYR A 391 20.03 -8.04 11.77
CA TYR A 391 19.48 -6.76 11.33
C TYR A 391 19.43 -5.77 12.50
N PHE A 392 20.19 -4.68 12.40
CA PHE A 392 20.21 -3.60 13.42
C PHE A 392 19.65 -2.25 12.93
N ASN A 393 19.63 -1.99 11.62
CA ASN A 393 19.28 -0.69 11.05
C ASN A 393 18.12 -0.82 10.06
N PHE A 394 17.12 0.06 10.20
CA PHE A 394 16.04 0.25 9.22
C PHE A 394 16.06 1.70 8.68
N PRO A 395 15.85 1.93 7.36
CA PRO A 395 15.60 0.95 6.31
C PRO A 395 16.82 0.06 6.00
N ILE A 396 16.58 -1.10 5.40
CA ILE A 396 17.64 -2.06 5.05
C ILE A 396 18.60 -1.41 4.05
N GLU A 397 19.90 -1.42 4.36
CA GLU A 397 20.94 -0.85 3.50
C GLU A 397 21.00 -1.55 2.14
N SER A 398 21.11 -0.77 1.07
CA SER A 398 21.19 -1.27 -0.31
C SER A 398 22.49 -2.03 -0.60
N SER A 399 23.53 -1.83 0.22
CA SER A 399 24.82 -2.50 0.16
C SER A 399 24.77 -3.96 0.65
N ARG A 400 23.75 -4.34 1.43
CA ARG A 400 23.67 -5.67 2.05
C ARG A 400 23.33 -6.73 0.99
N GLN A 401 24.29 -7.61 0.72
CA GLN A 401 24.16 -8.65 -0.32
C GLN A 401 23.30 -9.84 0.12
N SER A 402 23.42 -10.27 1.38
CA SER A 402 22.67 -11.42 1.91
C SER A 402 21.45 -10.99 2.72
N ARG A 403 20.33 -11.70 2.48
CA ARG A 403 19.10 -11.57 3.28
C ARG A 403 19.04 -12.55 4.45
N GLU A 404 20.07 -13.37 4.62
CA GLU A 404 20.21 -14.29 5.74
C GLU A 404 20.67 -13.56 7.01
N ALA A 405 20.23 -14.06 8.16
CA ALA A 405 20.55 -13.53 9.48
C ALA A 405 20.39 -14.63 10.54
N PRO A 406 21.08 -14.54 11.69
CA PRO A 406 20.97 -15.53 12.75
C PRO A 406 19.69 -15.32 13.58
N ILE A 407 19.37 -16.28 14.45
CA ILE A 407 18.43 -16.04 15.55
C ILE A 407 19.12 -15.10 16.55
N VAL A 408 18.40 -14.10 17.05
CA VAL A 408 18.87 -13.25 18.14
C VAL A 408 18.09 -13.58 19.40
N ILE A 409 18.79 -14.05 20.43
CA ILE A 409 18.22 -14.27 21.76
C ILE A 409 18.55 -13.06 22.64
N TYR A 410 17.53 -12.45 23.25
CA TYR A 410 17.67 -11.41 24.26
C TYR A 410 17.63 -12.01 25.67
N GLU A 411 16.80 -13.03 25.89
CA GLU A 411 16.69 -13.78 27.14
C GLU A 411 16.47 -15.27 26.92
N ASP A 412 17.11 -16.08 27.77
CA ASP A 412 16.94 -17.53 27.79
C ASP A 412 15.57 -17.95 28.36
N PRO A 413 15.06 -19.15 28.02
CA PRO A 413 13.79 -19.64 28.55
C PRO A 413 13.80 -19.71 30.09
N ILE A 414 12.72 -19.24 30.72
CA ILE A 414 12.50 -19.39 32.16
C ILE A 414 12.32 -20.87 32.51
N LEU A 415 12.84 -21.25 33.67
CA LEU A 415 12.73 -22.60 34.21
C LEU A 415 11.97 -22.56 35.53
N VAL A 416 10.85 -23.27 35.60
CA VAL A 416 10.09 -23.52 36.83
C VAL A 416 10.21 -25.01 37.10
N ASP A 417 10.76 -25.36 38.27
CA ASP A 417 11.06 -26.75 38.64
C ASP A 417 11.95 -27.50 37.62
N GLY A 418 12.85 -26.76 36.96
CA GLY A 418 13.80 -27.30 35.98
C GLY A 418 13.25 -27.45 34.55
N GLU A 419 11.97 -27.16 34.33
CA GLU A 419 11.30 -27.26 33.03
C GLU A 419 10.75 -25.91 32.57
N VAL A 420 10.58 -25.74 31.26
CA VAL A 420 9.93 -24.54 30.71
C VAL A 420 8.42 -24.72 30.82
N PRO A 421 7.67 -23.81 31.47
CA PRO A 421 6.22 -23.94 31.55
C PRO A 421 5.58 -23.92 30.16
N ASN A 422 4.62 -24.82 29.92
CA ASN A 422 3.96 -25.01 28.61
C ASN A 422 3.18 -23.77 28.11
N ASN A 423 2.93 -22.78 28.97
CA ASN A 423 2.24 -21.54 28.63
C ASN A 423 3.12 -20.30 28.86
N ALA A 424 4.42 -20.46 29.11
CA ALA A 424 5.34 -19.34 29.32
C ALA A 424 5.56 -18.48 28.07
N TYR A 425 5.55 -19.10 26.89
CA TYR A 425 5.90 -18.43 25.65
C TYR A 425 4.84 -18.64 24.56
N PHE A 426 4.72 -17.65 23.69
CA PHE A 426 4.05 -17.78 22.41
C PHE A 426 4.87 -17.09 21.31
N PHE A 427 4.55 -17.43 20.07
CA PHE A 427 5.30 -17.02 18.90
C PHE A 427 4.37 -16.29 17.93
N VAL A 428 4.84 -15.18 17.40
CA VAL A 428 4.15 -14.48 16.30
C VAL A 428 5.04 -14.47 15.08
N TYR A 429 4.46 -14.71 13.90
CA TYR A 429 5.19 -14.85 12.66
C TYR A 429 4.52 -14.07 11.51
N ASP A 430 5.28 -13.16 10.90
CA ASP A 430 4.97 -12.57 9.60
C ASP A 430 5.71 -13.33 8.47
N PRO A 431 4.99 -14.08 7.62
CA PRO A 431 5.56 -14.82 6.51
C PRO A 431 5.83 -13.92 5.28
N TYR A 432 6.97 -14.15 4.63
CA TYR A 432 7.34 -13.47 3.41
C TYR A 432 6.81 -14.18 2.16
N VAL A 433 6.45 -13.40 1.12
CA VAL A 433 5.72 -13.89 -0.06
C VAL A 433 6.65 -14.46 -1.15
N SER A 434 7.79 -13.81 -1.44
CA SER A 434 8.70 -14.26 -2.50
C SER A 434 9.85 -15.11 -1.94
N GLN A 435 9.92 -16.36 -2.42
CA GLN A 435 11.03 -17.28 -2.19
C GLN A 435 12.33 -16.80 -2.85
N ASN A 436 12.23 -15.94 -3.87
CA ASN A 436 13.38 -15.45 -4.59
C ASN A 436 14.14 -14.42 -3.72
N ILE A 437 15.42 -14.67 -3.47
CA ILE A 437 16.27 -13.80 -2.65
C ILE A 437 16.51 -12.47 -3.39
N ASP A 438 16.52 -12.52 -4.73
CA ASP A 438 16.80 -11.40 -5.63
C ASP A 438 15.58 -10.51 -5.92
N GLU A 439 14.37 -11.01 -5.67
CA GLU A 439 13.15 -10.19 -5.72
C GLU A 439 12.97 -9.48 -4.38
N GLY A 440 13.64 -8.34 -4.28
CA GLY A 440 13.65 -7.47 -3.12
C GLY A 440 12.24 -7.18 -2.60
N GLY A 441 12.08 -7.30 -1.29
CA GLY A 441 10.88 -6.81 -0.63
C GLY A 441 10.86 -7.12 0.86
N SER A 442 10.32 -8.28 1.21
CA SER A 442 9.88 -8.65 2.57
C SER A 442 10.77 -9.73 3.20
N LEU A 443 11.06 -9.57 4.48
CA LEU A 443 11.75 -10.54 5.34
C LEU A 443 10.74 -11.38 6.14
N GLY A 444 11.09 -12.61 6.48
CA GLY A 444 10.35 -13.34 7.51
C GLY A 444 10.69 -12.76 8.88
N CYS A 445 9.68 -12.53 9.71
CA CYS A 445 9.88 -12.07 11.08
C CYS A 445 9.14 -12.95 12.07
N THR A 446 9.86 -13.64 12.95
CA THR A 446 9.31 -14.39 14.07
C THR A 446 9.77 -13.76 15.39
N PHE A 447 8.83 -13.44 16.27
CA PHE A 447 9.12 -13.05 17.65
C PHE A 447 8.74 -14.16 18.62
N VAL A 448 9.54 -14.31 19.67
CA VAL A 448 9.22 -15.10 20.87
C VAL A 448 8.82 -14.11 21.96
N VAL A 449 7.64 -14.31 22.53
CA VAL A 449 7.05 -13.39 23.51
C VAL A 449 6.78 -14.13 24.82
N LEU A 450 7.26 -13.56 25.93
CA LEU A 450 6.93 -13.99 27.28
C LEU A 450 5.48 -13.61 27.60
N ASP A 451 4.68 -14.59 28.01
CA ASP A 451 3.27 -14.43 28.32
C ASP A 451 3.06 -13.49 29.52
N PRO A 452 2.11 -12.52 29.46
CA PRO A 452 1.84 -11.57 30.54
C PRO A 452 1.63 -12.19 31.92
N ILE A 453 1.13 -13.42 32.00
CA ILE A 453 0.94 -14.12 33.29
C ILE A 453 2.25 -14.37 34.05
N TYR A 454 3.40 -14.30 33.38
CA TYR A 454 4.72 -14.46 33.97
C TYR A 454 5.45 -13.14 34.22
N TRP A 455 4.82 -11.99 33.92
CA TRP A 455 5.54 -10.72 33.96
C TRP A 455 5.92 -10.29 35.38
N GLU A 456 5.05 -10.54 36.36
CA GLU A 456 5.31 -10.21 37.77
C GLU A 456 6.61 -10.85 38.28
N ASP A 457 6.87 -12.09 37.88
CA ASP A 457 7.99 -12.88 38.37
C ASP A 457 9.22 -12.84 37.47
N PHE A 458 9.06 -12.61 36.16
CA PHE A 458 10.14 -12.85 35.20
C PHE A 458 10.40 -11.72 34.21
N LEU A 459 9.56 -10.69 34.11
CA LEU A 459 9.79 -9.61 33.15
C LEU A 459 11.01 -8.77 33.57
N THR A 460 11.99 -8.66 32.68
CA THR A 460 13.17 -7.80 32.87
C THR A 460 13.10 -6.54 32.02
N GLU A 461 14.05 -5.63 32.21
CA GLU A 461 14.17 -4.44 31.36
C GLU A 461 14.59 -4.70 29.90
N ARG A 462 14.83 -5.97 29.51
CA ARG A 462 14.98 -6.40 28.11
C ARG A 462 13.64 -6.63 27.39
N GLY A 463 12.54 -6.57 28.14
CA GLY A 463 11.18 -6.55 27.63
C GLY A 463 10.59 -7.92 27.34
N PRO A 464 9.30 -7.96 26.94
CA PRO A 464 8.57 -9.22 26.77
C PRO A 464 8.95 -9.96 25.49
N ILE A 465 9.62 -9.32 24.52
CA ILE A 465 10.11 -9.97 23.31
C ILE A 465 11.51 -10.54 23.59
N VAL A 466 11.57 -11.83 23.91
CA VAL A 466 12.78 -12.50 24.43
C VAL A 466 13.70 -13.05 23.34
N ALA A 467 13.20 -13.23 22.12
CA ALA A 467 14.00 -13.58 20.96
C ALA A 467 13.33 -13.14 19.65
N SER A 468 14.14 -13.01 18.60
CA SER A 468 13.68 -12.69 17.25
C SER A 468 14.47 -13.45 16.19
N TYR A 469 13.77 -13.93 15.16
CA TYR A 469 14.37 -14.43 13.93
C TYR A 469 13.86 -13.59 12.76
N ILE A 470 14.74 -12.80 12.15
CA ILE A 470 14.40 -11.80 11.13
C ILE A 470 15.30 -12.02 9.92
N GLY A 471 14.76 -12.48 8.79
CA GLY A 471 15.56 -12.71 7.59
C GLY A 471 14.91 -13.64 6.56
N LYS A 472 15.71 -14.08 5.59
CA LYS A 472 15.37 -15.12 4.61
C LYS A 472 16.40 -16.25 4.69
N HIS A 473 15.92 -17.49 4.66
CA HIS A 473 16.79 -18.66 4.66
C HIS A 473 17.17 -19.06 3.21
N PRO A 474 18.42 -19.44 2.89
CA PRO A 474 18.85 -19.82 1.53
C PRO A 474 18.04 -20.96 0.89
N ARG A 475 17.62 -21.93 1.70
CA ARG A 475 16.70 -23.02 1.30
C ARG A 475 15.22 -22.61 1.17
N GLY A 476 14.90 -21.32 1.16
CA GLY A 476 13.52 -20.83 1.08
C GLY A 476 12.70 -21.05 2.37
N LEU A 477 11.38 -21.05 2.23
CA LEU A 477 10.43 -21.09 3.36
C LEU A 477 10.57 -22.37 4.21
N ASP A 478 10.87 -23.52 3.61
CA ASP A 478 11.07 -24.77 4.36
C ASP A 478 12.28 -24.66 5.31
N GLY A 479 13.37 -24.06 4.84
CA GLY A 479 14.54 -23.81 5.69
C GLY A 479 14.25 -22.79 6.80
N TYR A 480 13.45 -21.77 6.50
CA TYR A 480 13.00 -20.81 7.51
C TYR A 480 12.17 -21.50 8.60
N HIS A 481 11.18 -22.32 8.22
CA HIS A 481 10.33 -23.02 9.18
C HIS A 481 11.09 -24.07 9.99
N GLU A 482 12.14 -24.71 9.45
CA GLU A 482 13.01 -25.60 10.21
C GLU A 482 13.77 -24.86 11.33
N VAL A 483 14.29 -23.66 11.03
CA VAL A 483 14.95 -22.82 12.04
C VAL A 483 13.93 -22.31 13.07
N GLN A 484 12.74 -21.91 12.62
CA GLN A 484 11.63 -21.53 13.49
C GLN A 484 11.21 -22.68 14.43
N GLU A 485 11.14 -23.91 13.93
CA GLU A 485 10.80 -25.09 14.72
C GLU A 485 11.82 -25.35 15.83
N LYS A 486 13.12 -25.18 15.53
CA LYS A 486 14.19 -25.27 16.55
C LYS A 486 14.04 -24.18 17.62
N LEU A 487 13.65 -22.97 17.22
CA LEU A 487 13.37 -21.87 18.13
C LEU A 487 12.16 -22.19 19.03
N VAL A 488 11.09 -22.73 18.47
CA VAL A 488 9.90 -23.16 19.23
C VAL A 488 10.25 -24.27 20.22
N ALA A 489 11.08 -25.24 19.82
CA ALA A 489 11.56 -26.29 20.69
C ALA A 489 12.45 -25.76 21.83
N TYR A 490 13.32 -24.80 21.54
CA TYR A 490 14.19 -24.18 22.53
C TYR A 490 13.41 -23.51 23.67
N TYR A 491 12.26 -22.90 23.35
CA TYR A 491 11.34 -22.27 24.31
C TYR A 491 10.20 -23.21 24.77
N GLY A 492 10.40 -24.54 24.68
CA GLY A 492 9.58 -25.53 25.41
C GLY A 492 8.46 -26.21 24.63
N ASN A 493 8.33 -25.99 23.31
CA ASN A 493 7.23 -26.54 22.49
C ASN A 493 5.82 -26.29 23.04
N PRO A 494 5.46 -25.04 23.40
CA PRO A 494 4.15 -24.77 23.97
C PRO A 494 3.02 -25.08 22.97
N ASP A 495 1.96 -25.76 23.42
CA ASP A 495 0.81 -26.08 22.56
C ASP A 495 0.03 -24.80 22.18
N ASN A 496 -0.55 -24.77 20.97
CA ASN A 496 -1.36 -23.68 20.43
C ASN A 496 -0.68 -22.30 20.56
N SER A 497 0.63 -22.23 20.32
CA SER A 497 1.46 -21.07 20.65
C SER A 497 1.99 -20.32 19.43
N LEU A 498 2.00 -20.94 18.25
CA LEU A 498 2.51 -20.33 17.02
C LEU A 498 1.38 -19.64 16.23
N TYR A 499 1.32 -18.32 16.38
CA TYR A 499 0.43 -17.42 15.64
C TYR A 499 1.13 -16.89 14.40
N TYR A 500 0.42 -16.85 13.28
CA TYR A 500 0.94 -16.31 12.01
C TYR A 500 -0.15 -15.57 11.24
N GLU A 501 0.22 -14.64 10.36
CA GLU A 501 -0.74 -13.99 9.44
C GLU A 501 -1.30 -15.03 8.46
N LYS A 502 -2.59 -15.29 8.58
CA LYS A 502 -3.25 -16.40 7.88
C LYS A 502 -3.24 -16.24 6.37
N GLU A 503 -3.46 -15.02 5.89
CA GLU A 503 -3.54 -14.68 4.47
C GLU A 503 -2.25 -15.04 3.71
N ARG A 504 -1.12 -15.09 4.40
CA ARG A 504 0.22 -15.31 3.83
C ARG A 504 0.94 -16.55 4.38
N GLY A 505 0.45 -17.16 5.45
CA GLY A 505 1.12 -18.25 6.18
C GLY A 505 0.69 -19.66 5.84
N GLY A 506 0.10 -19.90 4.66
CA GLY A 506 -0.28 -21.26 4.22
C GLY A 506 0.90 -22.24 4.24
N SER A 507 2.08 -21.78 3.85
CA SER A 507 3.32 -22.56 3.86
C SER A 507 3.75 -22.98 5.27
N CYS A 508 3.55 -22.12 6.28
CA CYS A 508 3.81 -22.43 7.68
C CYS A 508 2.92 -23.58 8.15
N ARG A 509 1.60 -23.43 7.93
CA ARG A 509 0.62 -24.47 8.27
C ARG A 509 1.00 -25.82 7.65
N ASP A 510 1.29 -25.83 6.36
CA ASP A 510 1.58 -27.06 5.62
C ASP A 510 2.87 -27.74 6.13
N TYR A 511 3.89 -26.96 6.48
CA TYR A 511 5.13 -27.47 7.09
C TYR A 511 4.87 -28.20 8.42
N TYR A 512 4.20 -27.54 9.38
CA TYR A 512 3.96 -28.13 10.71
C TYR A 512 2.99 -29.31 10.65
N ILE A 513 1.99 -29.30 9.76
CA ILE A 513 1.09 -30.44 9.55
C ILE A 513 1.87 -31.63 8.95
N LYS A 514 2.69 -31.40 7.92
CA LYS A 514 3.52 -32.43 7.29
C LYS A 514 4.47 -33.09 8.28
N ASN A 515 5.02 -32.31 9.21
CA ASN A 515 5.94 -32.79 10.25
C ASN A 515 5.24 -33.32 11.52
N LYS A 516 3.90 -33.50 11.50
CA LYS A 516 3.09 -34.01 12.63
C LYS A 516 3.17 -33.14 13.90
N LYS A 517 3.36 -31.83 13.74
CA LYS A 517 3.46 -30.82 14.82
C LYS A 517 2.32 -29.80 14.77
N ALA A 518 1.14 -30.23 14.33
CA ALA A 518 -0.05 -29.38 14.24
C ALA A 518 -0.54 -28.86 15.60
N ASN A 519 -0.15 -29.51 16.71
CA ASN A 519 -0.45 -29.08 18.07
C ASN A 519 0.23 -27.75 18.45
N LEU A 520 1.33 -27.38 17.79
CA LEU A 520 2.02 -26.11 18.04
C LEU A 520 1.31 -24.91 17.41
N LEU A 521 0.54 -25.13 16.33
CA LEU A 521 -0.15 -24.06 15.60
C LEU A 521 -1.32 -23.50 16.41
N ALA A 522 -1.36 -22.19 16.56
CA ALA A 522 -2.47 -21.53 17.25
C ALA A 522 -3.75 -21.56 16.40
N LEU A 523 -4.88 -21.89 17.03
CA LEU A 523 -6.19 -21.86 16.41
C LEU A 523 -6.57 -20.43 16.00
N THR A 524 -7.35 -20.30 14.93
CA THR A 524 -7.86 -18.99 14.49
C THR A 524 -8.72 -18.39 15.59
N PRO A 525 -8.37 -17.19 16.11
CA PRO A 525 -9.17 -16.52 17.14
C PRO A 525 -10.63 -16.36 16.70
N GLY A 526 -11.56 -16.69 17.58
CA GLY A 526 -12.98 -16.45 17.35
C GLY A 526 -13.26 -14.95 17.36
N THR A 527 -13.92 -14.42 16.33
CA THR A 527 -14.35 -13.01 16.34
C THR A 527 -15.25 -12.81 17.56
N TYR A 528 -14.86 -11.91 18.47
CA TYR A 528 -15.66 -11.49 19.63
C TYR A 528 -16.93 -10.76 19.18
N ASP A 529 -17.89 -11.50 18.63
CA ASP A 529 -19.28 -11.09 18.51
C ASP A 529 -20.13 -12.17 19.17
N SER A 530 -20.83 -11.76 20.21
CA SER A 530 -21.69 -12.54 21.10
C SER A 530 -22.96 -13.05 20.41
N SER A 531 -22.82 -13.76 19.29
CA SER A 531 -23.94 -14.46 18.66
C SER A 531 -23.48 -15.68 17.87
N SER A 532 -23.90 -16.86 18.35
CA SER A 532 -23.86 -18.18 17.69
C SER A 532 -22.50 -18.85 17.50
N SER A 533 -21.97 -19.40 18.60
CA SER A 533 -20.97 -20.47 18.58
C SER A 533 -21.59 -21.80 18.13
N GLN A 534 -21.83 -21.95 16.82
CA GLN A 534 -21.80 -23.28 16.20
C GLN A 534 -20.31 -23.67 16.06
N MET A 535 -19.88 -24.67 16.84
CA MET A 535 -18.54 -25.28 16.71
C MET A 535 -18.27 -25.62 15.24
N LYS A 536 -17.34 -24.90 14.61
CA LYS A 536 -16.81 -25.31 13.30
C LYS A 536 -16.13 -26.67 13.49
N ARG A 537 -16.56 -27.67 12.69
CA ARG A 537 -16.04 -29.05 12.75
C ARG A 537 -14.60 -29.21 12.23
N VAL A 538 -13.97 -28.15 11.72
CA VAL A 538 -12.63 -28.18 11.12
C VAL A 538 -11.73 -27.21 11.87
N ALA A 539 -10.60 -27.72 12.38
CA ALA A 539 -9.56 -26.91 13.00
C ALA A 539 -8.94 -25.97 11.96
N ASP A 540 -8.94 -24.68 12.29
CA ASP A 540 -8.48 -23.60 11.43
C ASP A 540 -7.41 -22.81 12.20
N TYR A 541 -6.33 -22.40 11.53
CA TYR A 541 -5.10 -21.91 12.18
C TYR A 541 -4.68 -20.52 11.68
N GLY A 542 -4.02 -19.75 12.54
CA GLY A 542 -3.49 -18.42 12.23
C GLY A 542 -4.49 -17.26 12.45
N ILE A 543 -3.98 -16.04 12.48
CA ILE A 543 -4.76 -14.81 12.71
C ILE A 543 -5.13 -14.20 11.36
N ASN A 544 -6.42 -13.90 11.17
CA ASN A 544 -6.86 -13.10 10.02
C ASN A 544 -6.54 -11.63 10.28
N VAL A 545 -5.65 -11.02 9.51
CA VAL A 545 -5.40 -9.56 9.59
C VAL A 545 -6.44 -8.78 8.78
N GLY A 546 -6.95 -9.38 7.69
CA GLY A 546 -8.06 -8.86 6.91
C GLY A 546 -7.79 -7.54 6.18
N ASN A 547 -8.87 -6.80 5.96
CA ASN A 547 -8.93 -5.53 5.24
C ASN A 547 -8.46 -4.34 6.12
N LYS A 548 -8.17 -3.18 5.49
CA LYS A 548 -7.53 -2.01 6.12
C LYS A 548 -8.10 -1.62 7.49
N THR A 549 -9.41 -1.69 7.68
CA THR A 549 -10.07 -1.38 8.98
C THR A 549 -9.64 -2.30 10.11
N LYS A 550 -9.53 -3.61 9.87
CA LYS A 550 -9.11 -4.57 10.89
C LYS A 550 -7.63 -4.39 11.23
N LYS A 551 -6.80 -4.11 10.21
CA LYS A 551 -5.39 -3.76 10.40
C LYS A 551 -5.21 -2.50 11.26
N ILE A 552 -6.02 -1.45 11.04
CA ILE A 552 -6.01 -0.24 11.89
C ILE A 552 -6.34 -0.59 13.34
N ARG A 553 -7.39 -1.39 13.59
CA ARG A 553 -7.72 -1.83 14.96
C ARG A 553 -6.58 -2.60 15.64
N MET A 554 -5.88 -3.46 14.90
CA MET A 554 -4.73 -4.19 15.43
C MET A 554 -3.55 -3.26 15.72
N ILE A 555 -3.36 -2.21 14.91
CA ILE A 555 -2.38 -1.15 15.15
C ILE A 555 -2.73 -0.38 16.43
N ASP A 556 -3.99 0.01 16.61
CA ASP A 556 -4.47 0.70 17.82
C ASP A 556 -4.25 -0.18 19.07
N ASP A 557 -4.68 -1.45 19.03
CA ASP A 557 -4.45 -2.43 20.11
C ASP A 557 -2.96 -2.60 20.44
N THR A 558 -2.09 -2.51 19.41
CA THR A 558 -0.63 -2.62 19.58
C THR A 558 -0.05 -1.34 20.19
N SER A 559 -0.57 -0.18 19.81
CA SER A 559 -0.19 1.11 20.40
C SER A 559 -0.51 1.16 21.88
N ASP A 560 -1.70 0.69 22.27
CA ASP A 560 -2.12 0.56 23.66
C ASP A 560 -1.22 -0.42 24.44
N TRP A 561 -0.91 -1.58 23.84
CA TRP A 561 0.01 -2.55 24.44
C TRP A 561 1.43 -1.98 24.62
N LEU A 562 1.95 -1.27 23.63
CA LEU A 562 3.27 -0.62 23.69
C LEU A 562 3.35 0.45 24.79
N ASN A 563 2.25 1.16 25.04
CA ASN A 563 2.14 2.19 26.08
C ASN A 563 1.85 1.63 27.48
N SER A 564 1.50 0.36 27.60
CA SER A 564 1.19 -0.23 28.90
C SER A 564 2.41 -0.27 29.82
N GLU A 565 2.23 0.14 31.07
CA GLU A 565 3.28 0.24 32.09
C GLU A 565 3.31 -1.01 32.96
N HIS A 566 4.51 -1.57 33.15
CA HIS A 566 4.71 -2.80 33.92
C HIS A 566 5.92 -2.70 34.84
N MET A 567 5.86 -3.45 35.93
CA MET A 567 7.03 -3.65 36.78
C MET A 567 8.04 -4.53 36.03
N VAL A 568 9.28 -4.07 35.97
CA VAL A 568 10.39 -4.77 35.32
C VAL A 568 11.54 -4.92 36.29
N LYS A 569 12.18 -6.09 36.28
CA LYS A 569 13.44 -6.33 36.98
C LYS A 569 14.57 -5.69 36.18
N LEU A 570 15.19 -4.67 36.76
CA LEU A 570 16.34 -3.99 36.18
C LEU A 570 17.59 -4.88 36.31
N LEU A 571 18.58 -4.70 35.42
CA LEU A 571 19.80 -5.50 35.43
C LEU A 571 20.64 -5.30 36.70
N ASN A 572 20.43 -4.20 37.43
CA ASN A 572 21.07 -3.94 38.72
C ASN A 572 20.36 -4.62 39.91
N GLY A 573 19.25 -5.33 39.67
CA GLY A 573 18.47 -6.04 40.69
C GLY A 573 17.30 -5.23 41.28
N ASP A 574 17.17 -3.95 40.94
CA ASP A 574 16.05 -3.11 41.37
C ASP A 574 14.78 -3.39 40.55
N VAL A 575 13.63 -2.97 41.06
CA VAL A 575 12.36 -2.98 40.32
C VAL A 575 12.06 -1.58 39.83
N GLY A 576 11.82 -1.44 38.52
CA GLY A 576 11.39 -0.20 37.90
C GLY A 576 10.03 -0.35 37.24
N ILE A 577 9.34 0.76 36.98
CA ILE A 577 8.16 0.78 36.12
C ILE A 577 8.61 1.28 34.75
N LYS A 578 8.36 0.51 33.69
CA LYS A 578 8.66 0.89 32.31
C LYS A 578 7.49 0.55 31.41
N ARG A 579 7.35 1.30 30.31
CA ARG A 579 6.44 0.93 29.23
C ARG A 579 7.04 -0.15 28.37
N VAL A 580 6.21 -0.99 27.75
CA VAL A 580 6.68 -2.05 26.85
C VAL A 580 7.60 -1.47 25.76
N ILE A 581 7.23 -0.34 25.14
CA ILE A 581 8.03 0.33 24.09
C ILE A 581 9.45 0.71 24.54
N GLU A 582 9.65 1.01 25.82
CA GLU A 582 10.94 1.41 26.40
C GLU A 582 11.87 0.22 26.63
N THR A 583 11.32 -0.99 26.63
CA THR A 583 12.05 -2.24 26.93
C THR A 583 12.40 -3.05 25.69
N ILE A 584 11.85 -2.73 24.52
CA ILE A 584 12.16 -3.46 23.27
C ILE A 584 13.67 -3.43 23.01
N SER A 585 14.29 -4.61 23.03
CA SER A 585 15.73 -4.79 22.86
C SER A 585 16.18 -4.77 21.39
N CYS A 586 15.27 -5.09 20.45
CA CYS A 586 15.56 -5.11 19.03
C CYS A 586 15.56 -3.70 18.41
N LYS A 587 16.76 -3.15 18.12
CA LYS A 587 16.88 -1.84 17.46
C LYS A 587 16.15 -1.78 16.11
N PHE A 588 16.23 -2.83 15.30
CA PHE A 588 15.56 -2.87 13.98
C PHE A 588 14.04 -2.77 14.09
N THR A 589 13.44 -3.41 15.10
CA THR A 589 12.00 -3.27 15.38
C THR A 589 11.67 -1.87 15.85
N THR A 590 12.47 -1.29 16.77
CA THR A 590 12.28 0.09 17.26
C THR A 590 12.38 1.12 16.13
N ASP A 591 13.36 0.98 15.23
CA ASP A 591 13.51 1.85 14.05
C ASP A 591 12.28 1.76 13.13
N GLN A 592 11.73 0.56 12.92
CA GLN A 592 10.48 0.40 12.17
C GLN A 592 9.28 1.04 12.86
N ILE A 593 9.18 0.98 14.20
CA ILE A 593 8.10 1.65 14.96
C ILE A 593 8.16 3.17 14.75
N VAL A 594 9.36 3.75 14.77
CA VAL A 594 9.59 5.19 14.58
C VAL A 594 9.24 5.65 13.15
N ASP A 595 9.62 4.88 12.13
CA ASP A 595 9.37 5.25 10.71
C ASP A 595 8.02 4.73 10.17
N PHE A 596 7.23 3.99 10.96
CA PHE A 596 6.03 3.32 10.48
C PHE A 596 4.99 4.27 9.89
N ASP A 597 4.63 4.03 8.63
CA ASP A 597 3.54 4.70 7.93
C ASP A 597 2.73 3.67 7.14
N LEU A 598 1.43 3.57 7.49
CA LEU A 598 0.49 2.62 6.90
C LEU A 598 0.30 2.81 5.39
N ASP A 599 0.46 4.04 4.88
CA ASP A 599 0.19 4.39 3.48
C ASP A 599 1.46 4.41 2.61
N ARG A 600 2.66 4.32 3.20
CA ARG A 600 3.93 4.53 2.51
C ARG A 600 4.39 3.37 1.62
N GLY A 601 3.75 2.20 1.74
CA GLY A 601 4.03 1.03 0.89
C GLY A 601 5.44 0.45 1.06
N ASP A 602 6.16 0.86 2.11
CA ASP A 602 7.43 0.28 2.55
C ASP A 602 7.17 -1.04 3.31
N ASN A 603 8.18 -1.92 3.36
CA ASN A 603 8.06 -3.22 4.03
C ASN A 603 8.43 -3.10 5.51
N TYR A 604 7.41 -3.13 6.36
CA TYR A 604 7.52 -3.11 7.82
C TYR A 604 7.26 -4.52 8.39
N ASP A 605 8.08 -5.49 8.02
CA ASP A 605 7.87 -6.92 8.37
C ASP A 605 7.83 -7.16 9.89
N CYS A 606 8.66 -6.43 10.66
CA CYS A 606 8.63 -6.53 12.12
C CYS A 606 7.33 -5.96 12.69
N ILE A 607 6.80 -4.88 12.11
CA ILE A 607 5.50 -4.33 12.52
C ILE A 607 4.38 -5.32 12.19
N SER A 608 4.40 -5.95 11.02
CA SER A 608 3.41 -6.97 10.64
C SER A 608 3.38 -8.15 11.64
N ALA A 609 4.54 -8.58 12.15
CA ALA A 609 4.59 -9.57 13.23
C ALA A 609 4.14 -8.99 14.58
N LEU A 610 4.56 -7.76 14.90
CA LEU A 610 4.25 -7.09 16.17
C LEU A 610 2.76 -6.90 16.39
N ILE A 611 2.00 -6.55 15.34
CA ILE A 611 0.55 -6.31 15.44
C ILE A 611 -0.26 -7.57 15.76
N LEU A 612 0.33 -8.76 15.65
CA LEU A 612 -0.30 -10.02 16.03
C LEU A 612 -0.30 -10.24 17.55
N ILE A 613 0.65 -9.63 18.28
CA ILE A 613 0.89 -9.88 19.71
C ILE A 613 -0.35 -9.60 20.56
N PRO A 614 -1.02 -8.43 20.47
CA PRO A 614 -2.17 -8.14 21.34
C PRO A 614 -3.33 -9.11 21.12
N THR A 615 -3.54 -9.53 19.87
CA THR A 615 -4.59 -10.52 19.55
C THR A 615 -4.25 -11.90 20.13
N ALA A 616 -2.97 -12.31 20.07
CA ALA A 616 -2.51 -13.55 20.68
C ALA A 616 -2.67 -13.53 22.21
N ILE A 617 -2.34 -12.42 22.87
CA ILE A 617 -2.52 -12.25 24.32
C ILE A 617 -4.00 -12.39 24.71
N LYS A 618 -4.89 -11.63 24.06
CA LYS A 618 -6.34 -11.66 24.35
C LYS A 618 -6.94 -13.07 24.19
N GLU A 619 -6.54 -13.80 23.15
CA GLU A 619 -7.02 -15.16 22.91
C GLU A 619 -6.54 -16.14 24.01
N ARG A 620 -5.29 -16.00 24.47
CA ARG A 620 -4.73 -16.85 25.52
C ARG A 620 -5.36 -16.58 26.88
N GLU A 621 -5.58 -15.32 27.22
CA GLU A 621 -6.34 -14.93 28.42
C GLU A 621 -7.75 -15.51 28.40
N TYR A 622 -8.41 -15.51 27.24
CA TYR A 622 -9.72 -16.13 27.06
C TYR A 622 -9.68 -17.65 27.31
N TYR A 623 -8.73 -18.37 26.70
CA TYR A 623 -8.58 -19.81 26.91
C TYR A 623 -8.35 -20.17 28.38
N ILE A 624 -7.50 -19.42 29.09
CA ILE A 624 -7.24 -19.62 30.52
C ILE A 624 -8.52 -19.38 31.33
N THR A 625 -9.27 -18.32 30.99
CA THR A 625 -10.53 -17.98 31.65
C THR A 625 -11.58 -19.07 31.45
N GLU A 626 -11.77 -19.57 30.23
CA GLU A 626 -12.70 -20.67 29.96
C GLU A 626 -12.30 -21.96 30.69
N GLN A 627 -11.00 -22.32 30.70
CA GLN A 627 -10.53 -23.48 31.44
C GLN A 627 -10.77 -23.34 32.95
N THR A 628 -10.57 -22.15 33.50
CA THR A 628 -10.82 -21.86 34.92
C THR A 628 -12.31 -21.93 35.24
N MET A 629 -13.16 -21.34 34.40
CA MET A 629 -14.63 -21.45 34.53
C MET A 629 -15.11 -22.91 34.39
N ALA A 630 -14.52 -23.69 33.49
CA ALA A 630 -14.83 -25.10 33.31
C ALA A 630 -14.39 -25.96 34.51
N LYS A 631 -13.23 -25.67 35.11
CA LYS A 631 -12.77 -26.32 36.36
C LYS A 631 -13.67 -25.96 37.55
N ASN A 632 -14.17 -24.72 37.61
CA ASN A 632 -15.08 -24.25 38.65
C ASN A 632 -16.52 -24.76 38.48
N ARG A 633 -16.90 -25.23 37.28
CA ARG A 633 -18.11 -26.05 37.08
C ARG A 633 -17.86 -27.45 37.63
N HIS A 634 -17.85 -27.58 38.96
CA HIS A 634 -17.90 -28.87 39.63
C HIS A 634 -19.14 -29.61 39.11
N ASN A 635 -18.95 -30.73 38.39
CA ASN A 635 -20.07 -31.58 37.99
C ASN A 635 -20.62 -32.22 39.28
N PRO A 636 -21.81 -31.82 39.77
CA PRO A 636 -22.35 -32.29 41.04
C PRO A 636 -22.65 -33.80 41.05
N LEU A 637 -22.60 -34.46 39.88
CA LEU A 637 -22.85 -35.89 39.70
C LEU A 637 -21.56 -36.71 39.55
N LYS A 638 -20.37 -36.10 39.63
CA LYS A 638 -19.08 -36.82 39.50
C LYS A 638 -18.92 -37.94 40.55
N PHE A 639 -19.56 -37.79 41.72
CA PHE A 639 -19.57 -38.82 42.77
C PHE A 639 -20.39 -40.07 42.40
N LEU A 640 -21.39 -39.95 41.50
CA LEU A 640 -22.17 -41.11 41.03
C LEU A 640 -21.35 -41.99 40.09
N ALA A 641 -20.49 -41.39 39.26
CA ALA A 641 -19.59 -42.11 38.37
C ALA A 641 -18.44 -42.82 39.12
N ALA A 642 -18.05 -42.31 40.29
CA ALA A 642 -17.02 -42.92 41.13
C ALA A 642 -17.56 -43.99 42.11
N ASN A 643 -18.88 -44.20 42.16
CA ASN A 643 -19.49 -45.13 43.09
C ASN A 643 -19.48 -46.56 42.51
N SER A 644 -18.51 -47.36 42.95
CA SER A 644 -18.34 -48.77 42.52
C SER A 644 -19.55 -49.66 42.81
N LYS A 645 -20.48 -49.24 43.69
CA LYS A 645 -21.74 -49.98 43.96
C LYS A 645 -22.82 -49.80 42.90
N LEU A 646 -22.73 -48.77 42.05
CA LEU A 646 -23.73 -48.47 41.01
C LEU A 646 -23.53 -49.30 39.72
N PHE A 647 -22.34 -49.87 39.53
CA PHE A 647 -21.96 -50.62 38.33
C PHE A 647 -21.58 -52.08 38.59
N ALA A 648 -21.75 -52.57 39.82
CA ALA A 648 -21.65 -54.00 40.12
C ALA A 648 -22.96 -54.69 39.70
N ARG A 649 -22.97 -55.25 38.48
CA ARG A 649 -23.92 -56.29 38.06
C ARG A 649 -23.16 -57.56 37.73
#